data_AF-A0A9P9TD81-F1
#
_entry.id   AF-A0A9P9TD81-F1
#
_cell.length_a   1.000
_cell.length_b   1.000
_cell.length_c   1.000
_cell.angle_alpha   90.00
_cell.angle_beta   90.00
_cell.angle_gamma   90.00
#
_symmetry.space_group_name_H-M   'P 1'
#
loop_
_entity.id
_entity.type
_entity.pdbx_description
1 polymer ?
#
loop_
_entity_poly.entity_id
_entity_poly.type
_entity_poly.pdbx_seq_one_letter_code
_entity_poly.pdbx_strand_id
1 'polypeptide(L)'
;MSTAQVVPATAGVSILSTRNIVAIVGLWVAYKLLQMLYNVSPFHPLSGIPGPKLAAASYAPEFWHDVIRFGCYSKEIRKMHAQYGPIVRINPNEVHCSDIAFADEIYAVGGRKRDKPLHQINGSALGKAGFGTVDHDLHRLRRIPLAKFFSRSMIARLEPELHVLVQKLCSKLLAQSGDDEPFDITMAYSCFTSDAISGYSFGQSFGLLDQKGWYPNFREPTASILRPVFIFRFFPWTKASAGLGKYLVDYVPVDIAMFIRTLQIELPARVHQAKADLDAGITYERPTIFASLLQSDLQILDKEPQRLADEAAAVIGAGTETTSWALSVMTYHLLKKPELLAKLTAELKTVVNDPQNLPDWTVLESLPYLGAVIQEGLRLSYGVSSRTARIPTEENLLYRGEWNKKSVQYVIPRGYAVGMSTVVTHHDERAFPDSYTFAPERWLDENNQRNKEVEKSMLAFSKGSRSCLGMNLALAELHLCLAGLALRVIPHMHLRDTTDEDLAYDYDMFVPMTKHNRGTVLWIAIPLDNRIFKMSMPVSNVDPNIRTITPDGLPLAILVLSSVFLGLSIITVSLRTYIRIVKGAFGLDDWFMCAGCIVYTVATGLAVYDVYIGLGRLTVDLNEWQQVHAMKYYIIWILVYVLALATVKSSICITIMRIASQKMNMRLTIYALLFVTWASFFITFAGTLLYCQPVSAIWNPMLVITGKATCAPVQTFVIIGHCATVSTIVTDLALVVVPGIILWNTQMKRQAKLQAFGLLSFASIASIITMVRIPYVNKFSGMTDLPFWVAHTMLCSNIETGIGCFCSSLPSLRHFLRRDASGSDSKGLSQRAGTATISQQRPRKLGRSDDDWEVLQDGSSDRSIALLQSKGIHKEQTFEVDIEMNGMEKGDREAGPRF
;
A
#
# COMPACT_ATOMS: atom_id res chain seq x y z
N MET A 1 67.61 6.32 16.79
CA MET A 1 66.49 5.91 15.91
C MET A 1 65.46 5.19 16.76
N SER A 2 64.20 5.54 16.53
CA SER A 2 63.02 5.39 17.40
C SER A 2 62.67 3.95 17.81
N THR A 3 62.34 3.76 19.09
CA THR A 3 61.67 2.58 19.65
C THR A 3 60.20 2.58 19.23
N ALA A 4 59.85 1.74 18.25
CA ALA A 4 58.46 1.53 17.85
C ALA A 4 57.73 0.66 18.88
N GLN A 5 56.87 1.28 19.68
CA GLN A 5 55.86 0.59 20.48
C GLN A 5 54.84 -0.07 19.55
N VAL A 6 54.68 -1.38 19.68
CA VAL A 6 53.57 -2.12 19.07
C VAL A 6 52.28 -1.71 19.78
N VAL A 7 51.48 -0.89 19.10
CA VAL A 7 50.11 -0.55 19.51
C VAL A 7 49.26 -1.83 19.39
N PRO A 8 48.55 -2.28 20.44
CA PRO A 8 47.65 -3.42 20.31
C PRO A 8 46.51 -3.06 19.36
N ALA A 9 46.30 -3.93 18.36
CA ALA A 9 45.23 -3.83 17.39
C ALA A 9 43.89 -3.58 18.12
N THR A 10 43.27 -2.45 17.78
CA THR A 10 41.96 -2.03 18.26
C THR A 10 40.98 -3.20 18.19
N ALA A 11 40.47 -3.60 19.35
CA ALA A 11 39.33 -4.51 19.44
C ALA A 11 38.19 -3.94 18.60
N GLY A 12 37.93 -4.55 17.45
CA GLY A 12 36.78 -4.24 16.63
C GLY A 12 35.52 -4.53 17.44
N VAL A 13 34.96 -3.51 18.07
CA VAL A 13 33.63 -3.58 18.66
C VAL A 13 32.68 -3.83 17.51
N SER A 14 32.34 -5.09 17.28
CA SER A 14 31.24 -5.47 16.39
C SER A 14 29.96 -4.83 16.95
N ILE A 15 29.58 -3.69 16.36
CA ILE A 15 28.35 -2.95 16.70
C ILE A 15 27.12 -3.87 16.61
N LEU A 16 27.22 -4.95 15.82
CA LEU A 16 26.19 -5.96 15.56
C LEU A 16 26.27 -7.23 16.43
N SER A 17 26.99 -7.23 17.55
CA SER A 17 26.87 -8.32 18.52
C SER A 17 25.43 -8.39 19.08
N THR A 18 24.87 -9.59 19.26
CA THR A 18 23.54 -9.81 19.86
C THR A 18 23.36 -9.06 21.18
N ARG A 19 24.43 -8.98 22.00
CA ARG A 19 24.44 -8.20 23.24
C ARG A 19 24.23 -6.70 23.01
N ASN A 20 24.88 -6.15 21.97
CA ASN A 20 24.78 -4.73 21.63
C ASN A 20 23.39 -4.42 21.05
N ILE A 21 22.83 -5.31 20.24
CA ILE A 21 21.45 -5.17 19.72
C ILE A 21 20.44 -5.18 20.87
N VAL A 22 20.53 -6.14 21.80
CA VAL A 22 19.65 -6.20 22.97
C VAL A 22 19.82 -4.96 23.85
N ALA A 23 21.06 -4.48 24.06
CA ALA A 23 21.31 -3.26 24.83
C ALA A 23 20.73 -2.01 24.14
N ILE A 24 20.89 -1.87 22.82
CA ILE A 24 20.33 -0.74 22.05
C ILE A 24 18.80 -0.77 22.09
N VAL A 25 18.18 -1.94 21.87
CA VAL A 25 16.72 -2.10 21.97
C VAL A 25 16.24 -1.80 23.39
N GLY A 26 16.94 -2.31 24.41
CA GLY A 26 16.64 -2.03 25.82
C GLY A 26 16.72 -0.53 26.15
N LEU A 27 17.78 0.16 25.71
CA LEU A 27 17.94 1.60 25.87
C LEU A 27 16.84 2.38 25.14
N TRP A 28 16.48 1.97 23.93
CA TRP A 28 15.39 2.58 23.18
C TRP A 28 14.04 2.41 23.88
N VAL A 29 13.73 1.21 24.39
CA VAL A 29 12.51 0.95 25.19
C VAL A 29 12.52 1.79 26.46
N ALA A 30 13.62 1.83 27.20
CA ALA A 30 13.75 2.64 28.41
C ALA A 30 13.55 4.14 28.11
N TYR A 31 14.16 4.65 27.03
CA TYR A 31 13.94 6.02 26.56
C TYR A 31 12.46 6.29 26.24
N LYS A 32 11.77 5.36 25.56
CA LYS A 32 10.35 5.51 25.27
C LYS A 32 9.48 5.48 26.52
N LEU A 33 9.79 4.63 27.49
CA LEU A 33 9.10 4.60 28.77
C LEU A 33 9.30 5.91 29.55
N LEU A 34 10.52 6.43 29.62
CA LEU A 34 10.81 7.73 30.24
C LEU A 34 10.07 8.87 29.53
N GLN A 35 10.02 8.85 28.21
CA GLN A 35 9.25 9.82 27.42
C GLN A 35 7.74 9.76 27.74
N MET A 36 7.17 8.56 27.85
CA MET A 36 5.76 8.37 28.24
C MET A 36 5.49 8.90 29.65
N LEU A 37 6.39 8.62 30.60
CA LEU A 37 6.28 9.12 31.97
C LEU A 37 6.36 10.65 32.01
N TYR A 38 7.29 11.25 31.27
CA TYR A 38 7.39 12.71 31.15
C TYR A 38 6.10 13.32 30.58
N ASN A 39 5.54 12.74 29.52
CA ASN A 39 4.35 13.29 28.85
C ASN A 39 3.10 13.33 29.75
N VAL A 40 2.98 12.41 30.71
CA VAL A 40 1.88 12.37 31.70
C VAL A 40 2.23 13.14 32.97
N SER A 41 3.51 13.41 33.21
CA SER A 41 3.96 14.09 34.42
C SER A 41 3.42 15.53 34.51
N PRO A 42 3.31 16.09 35.74
CA PRO A 42 2.95 17.49 35.94
C PRO A 42 3.90 18.48 35.24
N PHE A 43 5.13 18.07 34.93
CA PHE A 43 6.13 18.89 34.24
C PHE A 43 5.81 19.10 32.76
N HIS A 44 4.95 18.28 32.16
CA HIS A 44 4.55 18.47 30.77
C HIS A 44 3.66 19.73 30.64
N PRO A 45 3.90 20.63 29.68
CA PRO A 45 3.12 21.86 29.54
C PRO A 45 1.60 21.67 29.34
N LEU A 46 1.20 20.54 28.75
CA LEU A 46 -0.22 20.14 28.59
C LEU A 46 -0.77 19.29 29.76
N SER A 47 -0.09 19.19 30.90
CA SER A 47 -0.52 18.35 32.03
C SER A 47 -1.87 18.77 32.63
N GLY A 48 -2.21 20.07 32.54
CA GLY A 48 -3.50 20.62 33.01
C GLY A 48 -4.68 20.40 32.06
N ILE A 49 -4.46 19.88 30.85
CA ILE A 49 -5.52 19.61 29.88
C ILE A 49 -6.10 18.22 30.13
N PRO A 50 -7.43 18.05 30.28
CA PRO A 50 -8.04 16.76 30.56
C PRO A 50 -7.97 15.83 29.33
N GLY A 51 -7.96 14.52 29.58
CA GLY A 51 -7.99 13.49 28.52
C GLY A 51 -7.48 12.14 29.01
N PRO A 52 -7.57 11.08 28.18
CA PRO A 52 -7.08 9.76 28.54
C PRO A 52 -5.56 9.76 28.78
N LYS A 53 -5.12 9.20 29.92
CA LYS A 53 -3.68 9.14 30.26
C LYS A 53 -2.83 8.41 29.21
N LEU A 54 -3.39 7.39 28.55
CA LEU A 54 -2.70 6.67 27.47
C LEU A 54 -2.47 7.53 26.23
N ALA A 55 -3.44 8.39 25.90
CA ALA A 55 -3.32 9.36 24.80
C ALA A 55 -2.33 10.47 25.16
N ALA A 56 -2.34 10.94 26.42
CA ALA A 56 -1.32 11.85 26.91
C ALA A 56 0.09 11.23 26.89
N ALA A 57 0.23 9.95 27.21
CA ALA A 57 1.52 9.26 27.29
C ALA A 57 2.16 9.04 25.91
N SER A 58 1.38 8.62 24.91
CA SER A 58 1.89 8.16 23.62
C SER A 58 0.88 8.30 22.48
N TYR A 59 1.36 8.16 21.24
CA TYR A 59 0.51 8.07 20.05
C TYR A 59 -0.14 6.69 19.86
N ALA A 60 -0.02 5.75 20.81
CA ALA A 60 -0.54 4.39 20.64
C ALA A 60 -2.07 4.33 20.44
N PRO A 61 -2.91 5.12 21.14
CA PRO A 61 -4.35 5.15 20.87
C PRO A 61 -4.65 5.68 19.47
N GLU A 62 -3.99 6.78 19.05
CA GLU A 62 -4.14 7.32 17.70
C GLU A 62 -3.74 6.26 16.66
N PHE A 63 -2.60 5.58 16.83
CA PHE A 63 -2.14 4.51 15.94
C PHE A 63 -3.14 3.35 15.86
N TRP A 64 -3.66 2.90 16.99
CA TRP A 64 -4.65 1.82 17.04
C TRP A 64 -5.92 2.19 16.26
N HIS A 65 -6.45 3.40 16.47
CA HIS A 65 -7.70 3.81 15.85
C HIS A 65 -7.55 4.24 14.38
N ASP A 66 -6.47 4.93 14.03
CA ASP A 66 -6.22 5.42 12.67
C ASP A 66 -5.63 4.33 11.76
N VAL A 67 -4.66 3.53 12.24
CA VAL A 67 -3.96 2.52 11.42
C VAL A 67 -4.60 1.14 11.52
N ILE A 68 -4.82 0.62 12.74
CA ILE A 68 -5.33 -0.75 12.92
C ILE A 68 -6.84 -0.85 12.68
N ARG A 69 -7.61 0.15 13.14
CA ARG A 69 -9.06 0.24 12.94
C ARG A 69 -9.48 1.12 11.76
N PHE A 70 -8.53 1.57 10.93
CA PHE A 70 -8.76 2.37 9.74
C PHE A 70 -9.60 3.64 9.96
N GLY A 71 -8.94 4.72 10.41
CA GLY A 71 -9.55 6.06 10.43
C GLY A 71 -10.65 6.30 11.47
N CYS A 72 -10.77 5.44 12.48
CA CYS A 72 -11.84 5.52 13.47
C CYS A 72 -11.58 6.51 14.62
N TYR A 73 -10.48 7.28 14.58
CA TYR A 73 -10.07 8.07 15.75
C TYR A 73 -11.00 9.25 16.03
N SER A 74 -11.58 9.89 15.02
CA SER A 74 -12.56 10.98 15.21
C SER A 74 -13.79 10.55 16.01
N LYS A 75 -14.25 9.30 15.83
CA LYS A 75 -15.34 8.72 16.65
C LYS A 75 -14.92 8.56 18.11
N GLU A 76 -13.67 8.19 18.36
CA GLU A 76 -13.15 8.06 19.72
C GLU A 76 -12.97 9.44 20.36
N ILE A 77 -12.46 10.43 19.63
CA ILE A 77 -12.36 11.83 20.09
C ILE A 77 -13.72 12.38 20.50
N ARG A 78 -14.79 12.09 19.74
CA ARG A 78 -16.16 12.47 20.13
C ARG A 78 -16.56 11.87 21.49
N LYS A 79 -16.21 10.61 21.77
CA LYS A 79 -16.46 10.00 23.09
C LYS A 79 -15.60 10.66 24.17
N MET A 80 -14.35 11.02 23.86
CA MET A 80 -13.52 11.74 24.81
C MET A 80 -14.13 13.10 25.15
N HIS A 81 -14.70 13.83 24.19
CA HIS A 81 -15.42 15.07 24.48
C HIS A 81 -16.63 14.87 25.40
N ALA A 82 -17.40 13.80 25.18
CA ALA A 82 -18.51 13.46 26.07
C ALA A 82 -18.06 13.17 27.52
N GLN A 83 -16.84 12.68 27.72
CA GLN A 83 -16.31 12.33 29.03
C GLN A 83 -15.53 13.47 29.72
N TYR A 84 -14.68 14.18 28.97
CA TYR A 84 -13.69 15.12 29.51
C TYR A 84 -14.05 16.58 29.29
N GLY A 85 -15.00 16.88 28.38
CA GLY A 85 -15.48 18.22 28.10
C GLY A 85 -14.99 18.82 26.79
N PRO A 86 -15.13 20.14 26.58
CA PRO A 86 -14.95 20.78 25.27
C PRO A 86 -13.51 20.85 24.76
N ILE A 87 -12.52 20.67 25.64
CA ILE A 87 -11.09 20.64 25.32
C ILE A 87 -10.51 19.32 25.83
N VAL A 88 -9.85 18.57 24.96
CA VAL A 88 -9.32 17.24 25.29
C VAL A 88 -7.91 17.06 24.73
N ARG A 89 -6.98 16.53 25.53
CA ARG A 89 -5.67 16.09 25.05
C ARG A 89 -5.78 14.73 24.36
N ILE A 90 -5.54 14.69 23.05
CA ILE A 90 -5.75 13.49 22.21
C ILE A 90 -4.45 12.80 21.81
N ASN A 91 -3.30 13.43 21.94
CA ASN A 91 -2.00 12.77 21.87
C ASN A 91 -0.99 13.58 22.71
N PRO A 92 0.29 13.20 22.79
CA PRO A 92 1.25 13.93 23.63
C PRO A 92 1.37 15.42 23.29
N ASN A 93 1.18 15.80 22.02
CA ASN A 93 1.47 17.14 21.50
C ASN A 93 0.25 17.86 20.88
N GLU A 94 -0.95 17.28 20.95
CA GLU A 94 -2.16 17.79 20.30
C GLU A 94 -3.36 17.77 21.25
N VAL A 95 -4.11 18.87 21.19
CA VAL A 95 -5.37 19.10 21.89
C VAL A 95 -6.48 19.22 20.85
N HIS A 96 -7.63 18.62 21.12
CA HIS A 96 -8.82 18.75 20.28
C HIS A 96 -9.87 19.61 20.99
N CYS A 97 -10.56 20.44 20.22
CA CYS A 97 -11.64 21.30 20.68
C CYS A 97 -12.94 20.93 19.95
N SER A 98 -14.04 20.80 20.69
CA SER A 98 -15.39 20.61 20.11
C SER A 98 -16.24 21.88 20.12
N ASP A 99 -15.79 22.94 20.77
CA ASP A 99 -16.57 24.15 21.00
C ASP A 99 -16.41 25.20 19.90
N ILE A 100 -17.41 25.32 19.03
CA ILE A 100 -17.35 26.14 17.81
C ILE A 100 -17.03 27.62 18.07
N ALA A 101 -17.41 28.15 19.25
CA ALA A 101 -17.12 29.52 19.66
C ALA A 101 -15.60 29.81 19.74
N PHE A 102 -14.77 28.78 19.91
CA PHE A 102 -13.32 28.89 19.98
C PHE A 102 -12.61 28.75 18.62
N ALA A 103 -13.35 28.50 17.54
CA ALA A 103 -12.77 28.26 16.22
C ALA A 103 -11.95 29.44 15.70
N ASP A 104 -12.41 30.69 15.89
CA ASP A 104 -11.73 31.88 15.37
C ASP A 104 -10.36 32.11 16.07
N GLU A 105 -10.23 31.67 17.33
CA GLU A 105 -8.99 31.73 18.10
C GLU A 105 -7.98 30.67 17.63
N ILE A 106 -8.45 29.44 17.40
CA ILE A 106 -7.64 28.33 16.85
C ILE A 106 -7.12 28.70 15.45
N TYR A 107 -8.02 29.13 14.57
CA TYR A 107 -7.70 29.37 13.16
C TYR A 107 -7.16 30.78 12.87
N ALA A 108 -7.07 31.64 13.87
CA ALA A 108 -6.51 32.99 13.78
C ALA A 108 -7.16 33.85 12.70
N VAL A 109 -8.47 34.06 12.79
CA VAL A 109 -9.17 35.06 11.97
C VAL A 109 -8.66 36.44 12.41
N GLY A 110 -7.78 37.07 11.62
CA GLY A 110 -7.09 38.32 12.00
C GLY A 110 -5.59 38.37 11.70
N GLY A 111 -5.00 37.34 11.08
CA GLY A 111 -3.65 37.42 10.52
C GLY A 111 -2.51 36.98 11.45
N ARG A 112 -2.82 36.34 12.59
CA ARG A 112 -1.81 35.73 13.47
C ARG A 112 -1.21 34.47 12.84
N LYS A 113 0.02 34.14 13.25
CA LYS A 113 0.76 33.01 12.67
C LYS A 113 0.27 31.67 13.20
N ARG A 114 0.10 30.73 12.27
CA ARG A 114 -0.37 29.36 12.52
C ARG A 114 0.36 28.40 11.61
N ASP A 115 1.14 27.52 12.23
CA ASP A 115 1.80 26.40 11.55
C ASP A 115 0.88 25.18 11.53
N LYS A 116 1.20 24.23 10.66
CA LYS A 116 0.56 22.90 10.67
C LYS A 116 1.45 21.90 11.40
N PRO A 117 0.90 21.00 12.23
CA PRO A 117 1.71 19.97 12.87
C PRO A 117 2.31 19.01 11.84
N LEU A 118 3.63 18.82 11.90
CA LEU A 118 4.37 17.95 10.99
C LEU A 118 3.82 16.52 10.96
N HIS A 119 3.39 16.01 12.13
CA HIS A 119 2.75 14.70 12.25
C HIS A 119 1.52 14.59 11.32
N GLN A 120 0.63 15.58 11.29
CA GLN A 120 -0.54 15.54 10.39
C GLN A 120 -0.14 15.68 8.93
N ILE A 121 0.82 16.56 8.62
CA ILE A 121 1.33 16.77 7.24
C ILE A 121 2.03 15.52 6.70
N ASN A 122 2.67 14.73 7.56
CA ASN A 122 3.32 13.50 7.12
C ASN A 122 2.36 12.50 6.48
N GLY A 123 1.06 12.57 6.80
CA GLY A 123 0.04 11.76 6.14
C GLY A 123 -0.26 12.18 4.70
N SER A 124 0.08 13.40 4.29
CA SER A 124 -0.20 13.90 2.93
C SER A 124 0.71 13.23 1.90
N ALA A 125 0.09 12.66 0.86
CA ALA A 125 0.78 12.15 -0.33
C ALA A 125 1.05 13.26 -1.38
N LEU A 126 0.56 14.49 -1.16
CA LEU A 126 0.59 15.60 -2.12
C LEU A 126 1.94 16.35 -2.17
N GLY A 127 3.05 15.64 -1.95
CA GLY A 127 4.41 16.16 -2.13
C GLY A 127 4.68 17.49 -1.42
N LYS A 128 5.30 18.44 -2.14
CA LYS A 128 5.67 19.77 -1.64
C LYS A 128 4.55 20.81 -1.76
N ALA A 129 3.32 20.44 -2.15
CA ALA A 129 2.19 21.34 -2.39
C ALA A 129 1.93 22.38 -1.29
N GLY A 130 1.25 23.47 -1.64
CA GLY A 130 0.88 24.54 -0.71
C GLY A 130 0.08 23.99 0.46
N PHE A 131 -0.83 23.06 0.18
CA PHE A 131 -1.58 22.31 1.19
C PHE A 131 -0.67 21.66 2.25
N GLY A 132 0.43 21.03 1.85
CA GLY A 132 1.38 20.33 2.74
C GLY A 132 2.39 21.25 3.42
N THR A 133 2.37 22.57 3.17
CA THR A 133 3.38 23.48 3.71
C THR A 133 3.15 23.76 5.20
N VAL A 134 4.08 23.33 6.05
CA VAL A 134 4.04 23.47 7.52
C VAL A 134 4.10 24.92 7.95
N ASP A 135 5.17 25.62 7.57
CA ASP A 135 5.47 27.00 7.97
C ASP A 135 4.41 27.98 7.45
N HIS A 136 4.01 28.92 8.32
CA HIS A 136 3.02 29.95 8.01
C HIS A 136 3.44 30.89 6.89
N ASP A 137 4.64 31.45 6.98
CA ASP A 137 5.10 32.52 6.10
C ASP A 137 5.38 31.98 4.69
N LEU A 138 5.99 30.81 4.58
CA LEU A 138 6.19 30.09 3.32
C LEU A 138 4.87 29.71 2.67
N HIS A 139 3.89 29.23 3.44
CA HIS A 139 2.56 28.96 2.91
C HIS A 139 1.89 30.24 2.41
N ARG A 140 1.98 31.34 3.17
CA ARG A 140 1.43 32.64 2.77
C ARG A 140 2.02 33.09 1.43
N LEU A 141 3.35 32.99 1.27
CA LEU A 141 4.06 33.33 0.04
C LEU A 141 3.55 32.51 -1.15
N ARG A 142 3.37 31.19 -0.97
CA ARG A 142 2.84 30.28 -2.00
C ARG A 142 1.36 30.52 -2.33
N ARG A 143 0.55 30.85 -1.33
CA ARG A 143 -0.91 31.01 -1.46
C ARG A 143 -1.30 32.30 -2.17
N ILE A 144 -0.61 33.42 -1.93
CA ILE A 144 -0.99 34.73 -2.48
C ILE A 144 -1.22 34.72 -4.00
N PRO A 145 -0.30 34.22 -4.84
CA PRO A 145 -0.51 34.22 -6.28
C PRO A 145 -1.64 33.28 -6.71
N LEU A 146 -1.78 32.11 -6.05
CA LEU A 146 -2.88 31.17 -6.28
C LEU A 146 -4.25 31.77 -5.93
N ALA A 147 -4.36 32.49 -4.82
CA ALA A 147 -5.63 33.03 -4.32
C ALA A 147 -6.28 34.05 -5.28
N LYS A 148 -5.49 34.70 -6.15
CA LYS A 148 -6.02 35.61 -7.19
C LYS A 148 -6.92 34.88 -8.19
N PHE A 149 -6.57 33.63 -8.52
CA PHE A 149 -7.37 32.78 -9.41
C PHE A 149 -8.70 32.40 -8.75
N PHE A 150 -8.68 31.99 -7.50
CA PHE A 150 -9.90 31.63 -6.79
C PHE A 150 -10.68 32.82 -6.20
N SER A 151 -10.39 34.04 -6.67
CA SER A 151 -11.17 35.23 -6.32
C SER A 151 -12.54 35.20 -7.01
N ARG A 152 -13.55 35.80 -6.38
CA ARG A 152 -14.91 35.85 -6.92
C ARG A 152 -14.98 36.43 -8.33
N SER A 153 -14.22 37.49 -8.60
CA SER A 153 -14.14 38.12 -9.93
C SER A 153 -13.54 37.20 -10.99
N MET A 154 -12.58 36.35 -10.64
CA MET A 154 -12.03 35.39 -11.60
C MET A 154 -12.96 34.20 -11.82
N ILE A 155 -13.61 33.70 -10.77
CA ILE A 155 -14.58 32.61 -10.92
C ILE A 155 -15.78 33.05 -11.78
N ALA A 156 -16.25 34.28 -11.65
CA ALA A 156 -17.29 34.83 -12.53
C ALA A 156 -16.90 34.83 -14.02
N ARG A 157 -15.61 34.90 -14.36
CA ARG A 157 -15.15 34.78 -15.75
C ARG A 157 -15.11 33.34 -16.28
N LEU A 158 -15.05 32.35 -15.38
CA LEU A 158 -15.13 30.92 -15.72
C LEU A 158 -16.59 30.47 -15.91
N GLU A 159 -17.55 31.25 -15.43
CA GLU A 159 -18.95 30.89 -15.38
C GLU A 159 -19.55 30.36 -16.70
N PRO A 160 -19.26 30.92 -17.90
CA PRO A 160 -19.77 30.37 -19.15
C PRO A 160 -19.35 28.92 -19.41
N GLU A 161 -18.12 28.54 -19.04
CA GLU A 161 -17.65 27.15 -19.14
C GLU A 161 -18.40 26.24 -18.16
N LEU A 162 -18.68 26.72 -16.94
CA LEU A 162 -19.47 25.98 -15.96
C LEU A 162 -20.90 25.74 -16.44
N HIS A 163 -21.56 26.73 -17.04
CA HIS A 163 -22.88 26.56 -17.64
C HIS A 163 -22.87 25.43 -18.67
N VAL A 164 -21.91 25.44 -19.61
CA VAL A 164 -21.77 24.37 -20.62
C VAL A 164 -21.61 22.99 -19.97
N LEU A 165 -20.74 22.87 -18.96
CA LEU A 165 -20.52 21.60 -18.26
C LEU A 165 -21.76 21.13 -17.50
N VAL A 166 -22.51 22.03 -16.86
CA VAL A 166 -23.78 21.72 -16.16
C VAL A 166 -24.82 21.23 -17.16
N GLN A 167 -24.99 21.90 -18.30
CA GLN A 167 -25.94 21.48 -19.33
C GLN A 167 -25.56 20.13 -19.92
N LYS A 168 -24.27 19.89 -20.15
CA LYS A 168 -23.74 18.60 -20.63
C LYS A 168 -23.97 17.47 -19.63
N LEU A 169 -23.71 17.70 -18.35
CA LEU A 169 -24.02 16.75 -17.28
C LEU A 169 -25.52 16.41 -17.26
N CYS A 170 -26.39 17.43 -17.25
CA CYS A 170 -27.84 17.22 -17.24
C CYS A 170 -28.32 16.43 -18.45
N SER A 171 -27.87 16.81 -19.65
CA SER A 171 -28.24 16.12 -20.89
C SER A 171 -27.74 14.68 -20.93
N LYS A 172 -26.51 14.41 -20.45
CA LYS A 172 -25.97 13.04 -20.38
C LYS A 172 -26.73 12.17 -19.37
N LEU A 173 -27.08 12.71 -18.21
CA LEU A 173 -27.91 12.02 -17.22
C LEU A 173 -29.29 11.67 -17.80
N LEU A 174 -29.94 12.63 -18.45
CA LEU A 174 -31.23 12.39 -19.10
C LEU A 174 -31.14 11.42 -20.27
N ALA A 175 -30.03 11.41 -21.03
CA ALA A 175 -29.83 10.47 -22.14
C ALA A 175 -29.63 9.02 -21.68
N GLN A 176 -29.21 8.80 -20.44
CA GLN A 176 -29.10 7.47 -19.83
C GLN A 176 -30.44 6.94 -19.30
N SER A 177 -31.52 7.73 -19.42
CA SER A 177 -32.86 7.29 -19.02
C SER A 177 -33.36 6.12 -19.87
N GLY A 178 -33.90 5.10 -19.21
CA GLY A 178 -34.57 3.98 -19.85
C GLY A 178 -33.80 2.65 -19.93
N ASP A 179 -32.57 2.59 -19.40
CA ASP A 179 -31.79 1.34 -19.33
C ASP A 179 -32.15 0.43 -18.15
N ASP A 180 -33.03 0.86 -17.23
CA ASP A 180 -33.42 0.16 -15.98
C ASP A 180 -32.23 -0.24 -15.06
N GLU A 181 -31.01 0.11 -15.47
CA GLU A 181 -29.76 -0.11 -14.75
C GLU A 181 -29.45 1.08 -13.82
N PRO A 182 -29.36 0.84 -12.51
CA PRO A 182 -28.91 1.86 -11.58
C PRO A 182 -27.41 2.16 -11.75
N PHE A 183 -27.02 3.40 -11.49
CA PHE A 183 -25.62 3.83 -11.48
C PHE A 183 -25.34 4.76 -10.30
N ASP A 184 -24.06 4.86 -9.94
CA ASP A 184 -23.60 5.77 -8.89
C ASP A 184 -23.51 7.21 -9.41
N ILE A 185 -24.40 8.09 -8.94
CA ILE A 185 -24.44 9.50 -9.36
C ILE A 185 -23.20 10.26 -8.91
N THR A 186 -22.52 9.81 -7.85
CA THR A 186 -21.29 10.43 -7.37
C THR A 186 -20.19 10.37 -8.44
N MET A 187 -20.17 9.32 -9.28
CA MET A 187 -19.24 9.23 -10.41
C MET A 187 -19.52 10.29 -11.48
N ALA A 188 -20.80 10.56 -11.75
CA ALA A 188 -21.19 11.60 -12.70
C ALA A 188 -20.78 13.00 -12.21
N TYR A 189 -20.99 13.29 -10.93
CA TYR A 189 -20.54 14.55 -10.34
C TYR A 189 -19.01 14.66 -10.26
N SER A 190 -18.30 13.55 -10.06
CA SER A 190 -16.84 13.51 -10.14
C SER A 190 -16.33 13.84 -11.55
N CYS A 191 -16.96 13.31 -12.62
CA CYS A 191 -16.63 13.69 -14.00
C CYS A 191 -16.81 15.20 -14.22
N PHE A 192 -17.94 15.78 -13.77
CA PHE A 192 -18.24 17.20 -13.91
C PHE A 192 -17.21 18.10 -13.19
N THR A 193 -16.96 17.84 -11.90
CA THR A 193 -16.03 18.62 -11.08
C THR A 193 -14.59 18.48 -11.57
N SER A 194 -14.19 17.28 -12.03
CA SER A 194 -12.89 17.04 -12.66
C SER A 194 -12.68 17.86 -13.92
N ASP A 195 -13.69 17.90 -14.81
CA ASP A 195 -13.62 18.67 -16.05
C ASP A 195 -13.62 20.18 -15.78
N ALA A 196 -14.39 20.63 -14.79
CA ALA A 196 -14.41 22.03 -14.35
C ALA A 196 -13.03 22.48 -13.84
N ILE A 197 -12.45 21.76 -12.87
CA ILE A 197 -11.15 22.16 -12.28
C ILE A 197 -9.99 21.99 -13.26
N SER A 198 -10.01 20.97 -14.13
CA SER A 198 -8.95 20.76 -15.12
C SER A 198 -9.00 21.78 -16.25
N GLY A 199 -10.20 22.08 -16.77
CA GLY A 199 -10.42 23.17 -17.72
C GLY A 199 -9.99 24.52 -17.16
N TYR A 200 -10.32 24.79 -15.89
CA TYR A 200 -9.87 26.01 -15.22
C TYR A 200 -8.35 26.08 -15.02
N SER A 201 -7.73 24.96 -14.64
CA SER A 201 -6.30 24.90 -14.32
C SER A 201 -5.39 24.96 -15.54
N PHE A 202 -5.78 24.34 -16.66
CA PHE A 202 -4.94 24.15 -17.85
C PHE A 202 -5.52 24.72 -19.15
N GLY A 203 -6.74 25.26 -19.13
CA GLY A 203 -7.45 25.70 -20.33
C GLY A 203 -8.08 24.55 -21.14
N GLN A 204 -7.89 23.30 -20.73
CA GLN A 204 -8.46 22.12 -21.37
C GLN A 204 -8.95 21.12 -20.31
N SER A 205 -10.21 20.73 -20.41
CA SER A 205 -10.80 19.69 -19.57
C SER A 205 -10.19 18.32 -19.86
N PHE A 206 -10.30 17.38 -18.92
CA PHE A 206 -9.92 15.99 -19.17
C PHE A 206 -10.89 15.26 -20.11
N GLY A 207 -12.10 15.78 -20.29
CA GLY A 207 -13.11 15.18 -21.17
C GLY A 207 -13.82 13.99 -20.52
N LEU A 208 -13.86 13.92 -19.19
CA LEU A 208 -14.52 12.83 -18.47
C LEU A 208 -16.04 12.84 -18.67
N LEU A 209 -16.64 13.99 -18.97
CA LEU A 209 -18.05 14.06 -19.36
C LEU A 209 -18.29 13.56 -20.80
N ASP A 210 -17.31 13.61 -21.71
CA ASP A 210 -17.45 13.17 -23.11
C ASP A 210 -17.38 11.65 -23.28
N GLN A 211 -16.80 10.94 -22.32
CA GLN A 211 -16.71 9.49 -22.40
C GLN A 211 -18.11 8.83 -22.37
N LYS A 212 -18.25 7.64 -22.97
CA LYS A 212 -19.56 6.96 -23.09
C LYS A 212 -20.21 6.65 -21.73
N GLY A 213 -19.41 6.25 -20.73
CA GLY A 213 -19.87 5.93 -19.38
C GLY A 213 -19.43 6.96 -18.33
N TRP A 214 -19.41 6.52 -17.07
CA TRP A 214 -18.87 7.29 -15.93
C TRP A 214 -17.49 6.81 -15.47
N TYR A 215 -16.99 5.74 -16.11
CA TYR A 215 -15.68 5.15 -15.89
C TYR A 215 -14.84 5.24 -17.19
N PRO A 216 -13.52 5.40 -17.08
CA PRO A 216 -12.74 5.51 -15.85
C PRO A 216 -12.98 6.83 -15.07
N ASN A 217 -12.67 6.85 -13.77
CA ASN A 217 -12.96 7.99 -12.88
C ASN A 217 -11.85 8.23 -11.85
N PHE A 218 -11.65 9.48 -11.39
CA PHE A 218 -10.65 9.80 -10.37
C PHE A 218 -11.05 9.44 -8.93
N ARG A 219 -12.34 9.18 -8.67
CA ARG A 219 -12.83 8.93 -7.32
C ARG A 219 -12.28 7.68 -6.66
N GLU A 220 -12.45 6.52 -7.29
CA GLU A 220 -11.98 5.25 -6.71
C GLU A 220 -10.46 5.21 -6.51
N PRO A 221 -9.63 5.68 -7.47
CA PRO A 221 -8.19 5.80 -7.27
C PRO A 221 -7.82 6.76 -6.13
N THR A 222 -8.50 7.91 -6.02
CA THR A 222 -8.25 8.87 -4.94
C THR A 222 -8.54 8.24 -3.58
N ALA A 223 -9.70 7.59 -3.42
CA ALA A 223 -10.04 6.87 -2.19
C ALA A 223 -9.01 5.78 -1.85
N SER A 224 -8.52 5.05 -2.85
CA SER A 224 -7.52 4.00 -2.68
C SER A 224 -6.16 4.55 -2.22
N ILE A 225 -5.78 5.74 -2.67
CA ILE A 225 -4.53 6.43 -2.28
C ILE A 225 -4.64 7.12 -0.93
N LEU A 226 -5.86 7.49 -0.51
CA LEU A 226 -6.09 8.04 0.82
C LEU A 226 -6.02 6.96 1.93
N ARG A 227 -6.26 5.67 1.62
CA ARG A 227 -6.18 4.59 2.63
C ARG A 227 -4.83 4.50 3.37
N PRO A 228 -3.66 4.58 2.70
CA PRO A 228 -2.36 4.57 3.37
C PRO A 228 -1.95 5.85 4.11
N VAL A 229 -2.76 6.93 4.08
CA VAL A 229 -2.43 8.24 4.71
C VAL A 229 -1.98 8.08 6.16
N PHE A 230 -2.64 7.23 6.93
CA PHE A 230 -2.28 7.02 8.33
C PHE A 230 -0.95 6.28 8.49
N ILE A 231 -0.61 5.37 7.57
CA ILE A 231 0.71 4.73 7.55
C ILE A 231 1.79 5.80 7.30
N PHE A 232 1.58 6.70 6.34
CA PHE A 232 2.53 7.77 6.01
C PHE A 232 2.73 8.75 7.17
N ARG A 233 1.66 9.03 7.93
CA ARG A 233 1.69 9.85 9.15
C ARG A 233 2.67 9.29 10.19
N PHE A 234 2.60 7.99 10.46
CA PHE A 234 3.43 7.32 11.47
C PHE A 234 4.80 6.87 10.96
N PHE A 235 4.91 6.57 9.67
CA PHE A 235 6.12 6.09 9.01
C PHE A 235 6.44 6.93 7.77
N PRO A 236 6.92 8.18 7.92
CA PRO A 236 7.06 9.11 6.79
C PRO A 236 7.98 8.62 5.67
N TRP A 237 8.91 7.71 5.97
CA TRP A 237 9.81 7.09 4.99
C TRP A 237 9.06 6.23 3.97
N THR A 238 7.87 5.69 4.30
CA THR A 238 7.06 4.92 3.35
C THR A 238 6.48 5.79 2.25
N LYS A 239 6.45 7.13 2.39
CA LYS A 239 6.04 8.02 1.29
C LYS A 239 6.90 7.86 0.04
N ALA A 240 8.15 7.43 0.19
CA ALA A 240 9.02 7.15 -0.94
C ALA A 240 8.44 6.07 -1.88
N SER A 241 7.63 5.13 -1.36
CA SER A 241 7.00 4.09 -2.19
C SER A 241 5.93 4.65 -3.13
N ALA A 242 5.33 5.80 -2.83
CA ALA A 242 4.36 6.45 -3.74
C ALA A 242 4.99 6.90 -5.07
N GLY A 243 6.30 7.24 -5.04
CA GLY A 243 7.07 7.56 -6.23
C GLY A 243 7.41 6.35 -7.11
N LEU A 244 7.25 5.12 -6.60
CA LEU A 244 7.41 3.90 -7.40
C LEU A 244 6.21 3.65 -8.32
N GLY A 245 5.06 4.29 -8.06
CA GLY A 245 3.83 4.12 -8.83
C GLY A 245 4.00 4.39 -10.33
N LYS A 246 4.76 5.42 -10.72
CA LYS A 246 5.05 5.74 -12.13
C LYS A 246 5.74 4.61 -12.89
N TYR A 247 6.57 3.80 -12.21
CA TYR A 247 7.26 2.66 -12.82
C TYR A 247 6.38 1.41 -12.89
N LEU A 248 5.26 1.40 -12.15
CA LEU A 248 4.32 0.28 -12.07
C LEU A 248 2.97 0.62 -12.70
N VAL A 249 2.87 1.73 -13.44
CA VAL A 249 1.60 2.28 -13.94
C VAL A 249 0.86 1.34 -14.90
N ASP A 250 1.61 0.52 -15.65
CA ASP A 250 1.03 -0.46 -16.59
C ASP A 250 0.58 -1.76 -15.90
N TYR A 251 0.81 -1.91 -14.60
CA TYR A 251 0.50 -3.11 -13.81
C TYR A 251 -0.67 -2.91 -12.85
N VAL A 252 -1.10 -1.67 -12.64
CA VAL A 252 -2.23 -1.32 -11.77
C VAL A 252 -3.56 -1.32 -12.56
N PRO A 253 -4.73 -1.46 -11.89
CA PRO A 253 -6.05 -1.31 -12.53
C PRO A 253 -6.17 -0.04 -13.38
N VAL A 254 -7.03 -0.05 -14.41
CA VAL A 254 -7.15 1.04 -15.40
C VAL A 254 -7.40 2.40 -14.75
N ASP A 255 -8.27 2.48 -13.74
CA ASP A 255 -8.54 3.74 -13.05
C ASP A 255 -7.32 4.26 -12.27
N ILE A 256 -6.59 3.36 -11.62
CA ILE A 256 -5.34 3.70 -10.91
C ILE A 256 -4.25 4.08 -11.90
N ALA A 257 -4.17 3.41 -13.06
CA ALA A 257 -3.26 3.74 -14.14
C ALA A 257 -3.58 5.13 -14.70
N MET A 258 -4.85 5.44 -14.99
CA MET A 258 -5.30 6.76 -15.41
C MET A 258 -4.91 7.82 -14.37
N PHE A 259 -5.22 7.59 -13.10
CA PHE A 259 -4.88 8.53 -12.03
C PHE A 259 -3.37 8.77 -11.90
N ILE A 260 -2.55 7.71 -11.90
CA ILE A 260 -1.09 7.82 -11.83
C ILE A 260 -0.55 8.51 -13.09
N ARG A 261 -1.03 8.15 -14.29
CA ARG A 261 -0.62 8.80 -15.54
C ARG A 261 -0.96 10.28 -15.49
N THR A 262 -2.19 10.63 -15.16
CA THR A 262 -2.60 12.03 -15.08
C THR A 262 -1.76 12.77 -14.06
N LEU A 263 -1.72 12.33 -12.79
CA LEU A 263 -1.06 13.10 -11.73
C LEU A 263 0.48 13.08 -11.79
N GLN A 264 1.10 11.95 -12.14
CA GLN A 264 2.57 11.78 -12.08
C GLN A 264 3.26 11.93 -13.44
N ILE A 265 2.52 11.95 -14.56
CA ILE A 265 3.10 12.05 -15.91
C ILE A 265 2.53 13.27 -16.66
N GLU A 266 1.20 13.34 -16.83
CA GLU A 266 0.56 14.39 -17.65
C GLU A 266 0.60 15.76 -16.97
N LEU A 267 0.34 15.86 -15.66
CA LEU A 267 0.41 17.14 -14.95
C LEU A 267 1.82 17.74 -14.98
N PRO A 268 2.90 17.00 -14.65
CA PRO A 268 4.25 17.49 -14.88
C PRO A 268 4.49 17.90 -16.33
N ALA A 269 4.07 17.09 -17.32
CA ALA A 269 4.26 17.40 -18.73
C ALA A 269 3.55 18.70 -19.15
N ARG A 270 2.31 18.92 -18.69
CA ARG A 270 1.55 20.15 -18.94
C ARG A 270 2.19 21.37 -18.29
N VAL A 271 2.74 21.23 -17.09
CA VAL A 271 3.50 22.32 -16.44
C VAL A 271 4.79 22.63 -17.22
N HIS A 272 5.49 21.60 -17.69
CA HIS A 272 6.67 21.77 -18.56
C HIS A 272 6.31 22.45 -19.87
N GLN A 273 5.19 22.07 -20.49
CA GLN A 273 4.69 22.71 -21.71
C GLN A 273 4.31 24.16 -21.46
N ALA A 274 3.56 24.47 -20.40
CA ALA A 274 3.20 25.85 -20.06
C ALA A 274 4.43 26.74 -19.85
N LYS A 275 5.52 26.17 -19.32
CA LYS A 275 6.81 26.85 -19.22
C LYS A 275 7.45 27.06 -20.59
N ALA A 276 7.48 26.04 -21.44
CA ALA A 276 8.05 26.15 -22.79
C ALA A 276 7.29 27.17 -23.65
N ASP A 277 5.96 27.18 -23.57
CA ASP A 277 5.10 28.12 -24.29
C ASP A 277 5.34 29.56 -23.81
N LEU A 278 5.52 29.75 -22.50
CA LEU A 278 5.90 31.04 -21.92
C LEU A 278 7.28 31.50 -22.40
N ASP A 279 8.28 30.62 -22.37
CA ASP A 279 9.64 30.90 -22.83
C ASP A 279 9.67 31.22 -24.34
N ALA A 280 8.74 30.65 -25.11
CA ALA A 280 8.52 30.94 -26.53
C ALA A 280 7.68 32.21 -26.81
N GLY A 281 7.19 32.91 -25.78
CA GLY A 281 6.38 34.12 -25.92
C GLY A 281 4.93 33.87 -26.35
N ILE A 282 4.42 32.65 -26.24
CA ILE A 282 3.03 32.30 -26.56
C ILE A 282 2.11 32.85 -25.47
N THR A 283 1.08 33.60 -25.87
CA THR A 283 0.07 34.15 -24.96
C THR A 283 -1.26 33.44 -25.17
N TYR A 284 -1.86 32.96 -24.09
CA TYR A 284 -3.20 32.35 -24.12
C TYR A 284 -4.26 33.43 -23.92
N GLU A 285 -5.41 33.30 -24.59
CA GLU A 285 -6.56 34.22 -24.44
C GLU A 285 -7.04 34.32 -22.99
N ARG A 286 -7.02 33.19 -22.25
CA ARG A 286 -7.27 33.15 -20.81
C ARG A 286 -6.00 32.72 -20.05
N PRO A 287 -5.57 33.46 -19.02
CA PRO A 287 -4.47 33.02 -18.17
C PRO A 287 -4.85 31.75 -17.41
N THR A 288 -4.07 30.68 -17.58
CA THR A 288 -4.19 29.45 -16.80
C THR A 288 -3.47 29.59 -15.47
N ILE A 289 -3.91 28.84 -14.45
CA ILE A 289 -3.32 28.92 -13.10
C ILE A 289 -1.80 28.73 -13.17
N PHE A 290 -1.35 27.66 -13.82
CA PHE A 290 0.07 27.29 -13.81
C PHE A 290 0.95 28.16 -14.70
N ALA A 291 0.43 28.68 -15.83
CA ALA A 291 1.17 29.65 -16.64
C ALA A 291 1.40 30.96 -15.86
N SER A 292 0.40 31.43 -15.13
CA SER A 292 0.53 32.66 -14.35
C SER A 292 1.34 32.48 -13.05
N LEU A 293 1.38 31.29 -12.46
CA LEU A 293 2.31 31.00 -11.36
C LEU A 293 3.77 31.11 -11.81
N LEU A 294 4.09 30.63 -13.02
CA LEU A 294 5.44 30.76 -13.60
C LEU A 294 5.83 32.24 -13.79
N GLN A 295 4.88 33.10 -14.13
CA GLN A 295 5.07 34.55 -14.30
C GLN A 295 5.04 35.35 -12.99
N SER A 296 4.57 34.78 -11.88
CA SER A 296 4.39 35.50 -10.61
C SER A 296 5.70 35.85 -9.87
N ASP A 297 5.64 36.61 -8.78
CA ASP A 297 6.82 36.97 -7.96
C ASP A 297 7.32 35.83 -7.04
N LEU A 298 6.91 34.59 -7.29
CA LEU A 298 7.41 33.44 -6.53
C LEU A 298 8.93 33.27 -6.70
N GLN A 299 9.59 32.78 -5.64
CA GLN A 299 11.00 32.44 -5.70
C GLN A 299 11.26 31.33 -6.72
N ILE A 300 12.47 31.29 -7.28
CA ILE A 300 12.86 30.33 -8.33
C ILE A 300 12.56 28.88 -7.90
N LEU A 301 12.85 28.53 -6.64
CA LEU A 301 12.59 27.19 -6.09
C LEU A 301 11.10 26.82 -6.03
N ASP A 302 10.21 27.81 -5.86
CA ASP A 302 8.76 27.59 -5.84
C ASP A 302 8.16 27.54 -7.26
N LYS A 303 8.95 27.89 -8.29
CA LYS A 303 8.60 27.77 -9.72
C LYS A 303 9.14 26.51 -10.39
N GLU A 304 9.78 25.60 -9.63
CA GLU A 304 10.25 24.34 -10.18
C GLU A 304 9.09 23.50 -10.74
N PRO A 305 9.23 22.89 -11.94
CA PRO A 305 8.14 22.15 -12.57
C PRO A 305 7.55 21.03 -11.70
N GLN A 306 8.40 20.27 -10.99
CA GLN A 306 7.91 19.22 -10.08
C GLN A 306 7.10 19.81 -8.92
N ARG A 307 7.51 20.97 -8.39
CA ARG A 307 6.79 21.64 -7.30
C ARG A 307 5.42 22.14 -7.76
N LEU A 308 5.34 22.70 -8.97
CA LEU A 308 4.08 23.12 -9.57
C LEU A 308 3.20 21.93 -9.97
N ALA A 309 3.79 20.80 -10.37
CA ALA A 309 3.05 19.56 -10.60
C ALA A 309 2.43 18.99 -9.31
N ASP A 310 3.15 19.02 -8.19
CA ASP A 310 2.60 18.66 -6.87
C ASP A 310 1.43 19.59 -6.50
N GLU A 311 1.53 20.90 -6.83
CA GLU A 311 0.44 21.86 -6.63
C GLU A 311 -0.77 21.56 -7.53
N ALA A 312 -0.54 21.21 -8.79
CA ALA A 312 -1.57 20.79 -9.72
C ALA A 312 -2.33 19.55 -9.24
N ALA A 313 -1.61 18.53 -8.77
CA ALA A 313 -2.21 17.34 -8.19
C ALA A 313 -3.08 17.69 -6.96
N ALA A 314 -2.61 18.61 -6.11
CA ALA A 314 -3.37 19.07 -4.96
C ALA A 314 -4.64 19.85 -5.35
N VAL A 315 -4.57 20.76 -6.32
CA VAL A 315 -5.71 21.56 -6.78
C VAL A 315 -6.77 20.67 -7.44
N ILE A 316 -6.38 19.76 -8.32
CA ILE A 316 -7.32 18.87 -9.02
C ILE A 316 -7.96 17.88 -8.05
N GLY A 317 -7.15 17.22 -7.21
CA GLY A 317 -7.65 16.25 -6.24
C GLY A 317 -8.60 16.88 -5.23
N ALA A 318 -8.29 18.09 -4.75
CA ALA A 318 -9.15 18.80 -3.81
C ALA A 318 -10.42 19.35 -4.46
N GLY A 319 -10.38 19.82 -5.71
CA GLY A 319 -11.56 20.37 -6.41
C GLY A 319 -12.56 19.31 -6.86
N THR A 320 -12.11 18.07 -7.07
CA THR A 320 -12.96 16.99 -7.62
C THR A 320 -13.82 16.31 -6.54
N GLU A 321 -13.18 15.70 -5.54
CA GLU A 321 -13.88 14.78 -4.62
C GLU A 321 -14.83 15.48 -3.66
N THR A 322 -14.47 16.66 -3.15
CA THR A 322 -15.27 17.31 -2.11
C THR A 322 -16.58 17.87 -2.67
N THR A 323 -16.53 18.47 -3.85
CA THR A 323 -17.72 19.08 -4.48
C THR A 323 -18.66 17.99 -5.00
N SER A 324 -18.11 16.93 -5.62
CA SER A 324 -18.90 15.80 -6.09
C SER A 324 -19.63 15.08 -4.95
N TRP A 325 -18.96 14.88 -3.81
CA TRP A 325 -19.59 14.32 -2.60
C TRP A 325 -20.69 15.22 -2.04
N ALA A 326 -20.47 16.53 -1.96
CA ALA A 326 -21.48 17.48 -1.50
C ALA A 326 -22.74 17.46 -2.38
N LEU A 327 -22.58 17.41 -3.70
CA LEU A 327 -23.69 17.25 -4.65
C LEU A 327 -24.44 15.93 -4.40
N SER A 328 -23.75 14.82 -4.18
CA SER A 328 -24.40 13.53 -3.88
C SER A 328 -25.23 13.56 -2.60
N VAL A 329 -24.70 14.14 -1.52
CA VAL A 329 -25.43 14.28 -0.25
C VAL A 329 -26.69 15.13 -0.44
N MET A 330 -26.60 16.24 -1.16
CA MET A 330 -27.78 17.09 -1.44
C MET A 330 -28.82 16.36 -2.29
N THR A 331 -28.40 15.71 -3.38
CA THR A 331 -29.30 14.96 -4.25
C THR A 331 -30.01 13.84 -3.51
N TYR A 332 -29.31 13.08 -2.65
CA TYR A 332 -29.92 12.04 -1.83
C TYR A 332 -31.02 12.60 -0.93
N HIS A 333 -30.73 13.66 -0.18
CA HIS A 333 -31.71 14.22 0.76
C HIS A 333 -32.90 14.87 0.05
N LEU A 334 -32.69 15.51 -1.11
CA LEU A 334 -33.79 16.06 -1.92
C LEU A 334 -34.69 14.97 -2.51
N LEU A 335 -34.15 13.81 -2.88
CA LEU A 335 -34.94 12.66 -3.34
C LEU A 335 -35.70 11.99 -2.20
N LYS A 336 -35.08 11.89 -1.03
CA LYS A 336 -35.69 11.30 0.17
C LYS A 336 -36.81 12.17 0.74
N LYS A 337 -36.70 13.49 0.56
CA LYS A 337 -37.64 14.51 1.07
C LYS A 337 -38.20 15.37 -0.06
N PRO A 338 -39.19 14.86 -0.82
CA PRO A 338 -39.76 15.56 -1.99
C PRO A 338 -40.31 16.95 -1.67
N GLU A 339 -40.72 17.21 -0.42
CA GLU A 339 -41.16 18.52 0.06
C GLU A 339 -40.05 19.58 -0.02
N LEU A 340 -38.79 19.18 0.26
CA LEU A 340 -37.65 20.09 0.16
C LEU A 340 -37.34 20.41 -1.31
N LEU A 341 -37.44 19.40 -2.18
CA LEU A 341 -37.29 19.59 -3.63
C LEU A 341 -38.39 20.49 -4.20
N ALA A 342 -39.64 20.29 -3.79
CA ALA A 342 -40.75 21.12 -4.24
C ALA A 342 -40.55 22.60 -3.86
N LYS A 343 -40.11 22.87 -2.64
CA LYS A 343 -39.80 24.23 -2.15
C LYS A 343 -38.62 24.85 -2.89
N LEU A 344 -37.56 24.07 -3.13
CA LEU A 344 -36.39 24.51 -3.90
C LEU A 344 -36.78 24.85 -5.35
N THR A 345 -37.52 23.97 -6.00
CA THR A 345 -38.00 24.17 -7.38
C THR A 345 -38.94 25.37 -7.48
N ALA A 346 -39.79 25.61 -6.48
CA ALA A 346 -40.67 26.79 -6.44
C ALA A 346 -39.86 28.09 -6.39
N GLU A 347 -38.82 28.16 -5.55
CA GLU A 347 -37.94 29.33 -5.49
C GLU A 347 -37.16 29.52 -6.81
N LEU A 348 -36.56 28.46 -7.34
CA LEU A 348 -35.78 28.52 -8.60
C LEU A 348 -36.62 29.03 -9.79
N LYS A 349 -37.89 28.64 -9.88
CA LYS A 349 -38.81 29.08 -10.94
C LYS A 349 -39.14 30.58 -10.89
N THR A 350 -38.81 31.29 -9.82
CA THR A 350 -39.00 32.75 -9.75
C THR A 350 -37.97 33.52 -10.59
N VAL A 351 -36.80 32.91 -10.85
CA VAL A 351 -35.69 33.54 -11.58
C VAL A 351 -35.24 32.76 -12.81
N VAL A 352 -35.59 31.46 -12.91
CA VAL A 352 -35.27 30.60 -14.06
C VAL A 352 -36.52 30.41 -14.92
N ASN A 353 -36.54 31.06 -16.08
CA ASN A 353 -37.62 30.88 -17.08
C ASN A 353 -37.42 29.62 -17.93
N ASP A 354 -36.17 29.36 -18.34
CA ASP A 354 -35.78 28.20 -19.15
C ASP A 354 -34.67 27.42 -18.43
N PRO A 355 -34.91 26.18 -17.99
CA PRO A 355 -33.89 25.35 -17.33
C PRO A 355 -32.63 25.07 -18.18
N GLN A 356 -32.68 25.23 -19.50
CA GLN A 356 -31.50 25.12 -20.37
C GLN A 356 -30.61 26.37 -20.33
N ASN A 357 -31.16 27.51 -19.89
CA ASN A 357 -30.51 28.81 -19.81
C ASN A 357 -30.60 29.34 -18.38
N LEU A 358 -29.71 28.83 -17.51
CA LEU A 358 -29.64 29.26 -16.11
C LEU A 358 -29.16 30.73 -16.02
N PRO A 359 -29.67 31.51 -15.04
CA PRO A 359 -29.18 32.86 -14.79
C PRO A 359 -27.77 32.82 -14.18
N ASP A 360 -27.16 33.99 -14.09
CA ASP A 360 -25.80 34.11 -13.57
C ASP A 360 -25.68 33.59 -12.13
N TRP A 361 -24.47 33.14 -11.75
CA TRP A 361 -24.17 32.63 -10.41
C TRP A 361 -24.59 33.62 -9.32
N THR A 362 -24.41 34.93 -9.54
CA THR A 362 -24.77 35.97 -8.57
C THR A 362 -26.28 36.04 -8.30
N VAL A 363 -27.10 35.75 -9.30
CA VAL A 363 -28.56 35.69 -9.17
C VAL A 363 -28.93 34.46 -8.35
N LEU A 364 -28.38 33.29 -8.68
CA LEU A 364 -28.63 32.05 -7.94
C LEU A 364 -28.17 32.13 -6.48
N GLU A 365 -27.02 32.74 -6.21
CA GLU A 365 -26.49 32.91 -4.85
C GLU A 365 -27.37 33.82 -3.98
N SER A 366 -28.13 34.73 -4.61
CA SER A 366 -29.07 35.60 -3.88
C SER A 366 -30.31 34.87 -3.37
N LEU A 367 -30.58 33.65 -3.85
CA LEU A 367 -31.75 32.87 -3.47
C LEU A 367 -31.55 32.25 -2.07
N PRO A 368 -32.36 32.63 -1.07
CA PRO A 368 -32.12 32.24 0.31
C PRO A 368 -32.27 30.73 0.53
N TYR A 369 -33.26 30.08 -0.06
CA TYR A 369 -33.53 28.66 0.17
C TYR A 369 -32.56 27.74 -0.61
N LEU A 370 -32.21 28.06 -1.86
CA LEU A 370 -31.11 27.38 -2.58
C LEU A 370 -29.81 27.46 -1.78
N GLY A 371 -29.44 28.66 -1.31
CA GLY A 371 -28.28 28.81 -0.44
C GLY A 371 -28.40 27.94 0.80
N ALA A 372 -29.58 27.88 1.44
CA ALA A 372 -29.82 27.12 2.66
C ALA A 372 -29.64 25.61 2.44
N VAL A 373 -30.14 25.08 1.32
CA VAL A 373 -29.90 23.69 0.91
C VAL A 373 -28.41 23.42 0.71
N ILE A 374 -27.68 24.33 0.07
CA ILE A 374 -26.23 24.21 -0.14
C ILE A 374 -25.47 24.20 1.19
N GLN A 375 -25.81 25.08 2.13
CA GLN A 375 -25.15 25.07 3.45
C GLN A 375 -25.43 23.79 4.23
N GLU A 376 -26.66 23.29 4.20
CA GLU A 376 -26.99 22.04 4.89
C GLU A 376 -26.29 20.84 4.24
N GLY A 377 -26.20 20.82 2.91
CA GLY A 377 -25.39 19.86 2.16
C GLY A 377 -23.91 19.91 2.53
N LEU A 378 -23.31 21.10 2.61
CA LEU A 378 -21.92 21.29 3.05
C LEU A 378 -21.69 20.87 4.50
N ARG A 379 -22.67 21.10 5.38
CA ARG A 379 -22.60 20.69 6.79
C ARG A 379 -22.50 19.17 6.91
N LEU A 380 -23.39 18.45 6.22
CA LEU A 380 -23.51 16.98 6.30
C LEU A 380 -22.56 16.22 5.37
N SER A 381 -21.99 16.88 4.37
CA SER A 381 -20.87 16.34 3.58
C SER A 381 -19.50 16.55 4.24
N TYR A 382 -19.43 17.38 5.29
CA TYR A 382 -18.26 17.69 6.15
C TYR A 382 -17.01 18.28 5.46
N GLY A 383 -16.88 18.20 4.14
CA GLY A 383 -15.66 18.55 3.41
C GLY A 383 -14.48 17.67 3.85
N VAL A 384 -13.50 18.29 4.51
CA VAL A 384 -12.38 17.57 5.14
C VAL A 384 -12.81 17.10 6.53
N SER A 385 -12.98 15.80 6.73
CA SER A 385 -13.38 15.22 8.03
C SER A 385 -12.24 15.14 9.05
N SER A 386 -11.00 15.13 8.57
CA SER A 386 -9.82 15.02 9.42
C SER A 386 -9.59 16.24 10.29
N ARG A 387 -8.84 16.04 11.39
CA ARG A 387 -8.49 17.09 12.35
C ARG A 387 -7.68 18.18 11.65
N THR A 388 -8.19 19.40 11.62
CA THR A 388 -7.52 20.52 10.96
C THR A 388 -6.63 21.30 11.95
N ALA A 389 -5.70 20.63 12.62
CA ALA A 389 -4.96 21.27 13.71
C ALA A 389 -4.01 22.39 13.26
N ARG A 390 -3.76 23.33 14.17
CA ARG A 390 -2.87 24.48 14.02
C ARG A 390 -1.95 24.58 15.24
N ILE A 391 -0.73 25.02 15.02
CA ILE A 391 0.22 25.34 16.08
C ILE A 391 0.31 26.86 16.17
N PRO A 392 -0.12 27.50 17.28
CA PRO A 392 0.19 28.89 17.58
C PRO A 392 1.68 28.98 17.93
N THR A 393 2.40 29.88 17.26
CA THR A 393 3.86 30.00 17.38
C THR A 393 4.30 31.13 18.31
N GLU A 394 3.47 32.16 18.46
CA GLU A 394 3.84 33.41 19.15
C GLU A 394 3.12 33.55 20.50
N GLU A 395 1.91 33.03 20.62
CA GLU A 395 1.03 33.21 21.79
C GLU A 395 0.46 31.90 22.38
N ASN A 396 0.10 31.96 23.66
CA ASN A 396 -0.72 30.94 24.29
C ASN A 396 -2.20 31.20 23.96
N LEU A 397 -2.99 30.14 23.79
CA LEU A 397 -4.43 30.26 23.57
C LEU A 397 -5.17 30.08 24.89
N LEU A 398 -6.10 30.98 25.18
CA LEU A 398 -6.91 30.93 26.39
C LEU A 398 -8.33 30.49 26.05
N TYR A 399 -8.67 29.25 26.37
CA TYR A 399 -10.05 28.78 26.27
C TYR A 399 -10.83 29.17 27.53
N ARG A 400 -12.04 29.70 27.33
CA ARG A 400 -13.03 29.96 28.38
C ARG A 400 -14.36 29.42 27.89
N GLY A 401 -14.98 28.55 28.67
CA GLY A 401 -16.27 27.97 28.32
C GLY A 401 -16.95 27.34 29.52
N GLU A 402 -17.96 26.52 29.25
CA GLU A 402 -18.75 25.83 30.27
C GLU A 402 -18.72 24.32 30.03
N TRP A 403 -18.56 23.56 31.11
CA TRP A 403 -18.67 22.11 31.09
C TRP A 403 -19.41 21.63 32.34
N ASN A 404 -20.45 20.80 32.17
CA ASN A 404 -21.30 20.32 33.27
C ASN A 404 -21.79 21.44 34.21
N LYS A 405 -22.25 22.57 33.64
CA LYS A 405 -22.71 23.75 34.38
C LYS A 405 -21.64 24.44 35.24
N LYS A 406 -20.36 24.21 34.94
CA LYS A 406 -19.23 24.86 35.59
C LYS A 406 -18.38 25.59 34.56
N SER A 407 -17.99 26.81 34.88
CA SER A 407 -17.01 27.53 34.06
C SER A 407 -15.68 26.81 34.09
N VAL A 408 -15.11 26.56 32.93
CA VAL A 408 -13.79 25.95 32.75
C VAL A 408 -12.88 26.90 31.98
N GLN A 409 -11.60 26.90 32.36
CA GLN A 409 -10.58 27.71 31.72
C GLN A 409 -9.34 26.85 31.49
N TYR A 410 -8.83 26.87 30.26
CA TYR A 410 -7.64 26.13 29.88
C TYR A 410 -6.66 27.05 29.15
N VAL A 411 -5.38 26.95 29.50
CA VAL A 411 -4.29 27.60 28.77
C VAL A 411 -3.63 26.55 27.90
N ILE A 412 -3.64 26.76 26.59
CA ILE A 412 -2.92 25.93 25.62
C ILE A 412 -1.62 26.67 25.29
N PRO A 413 -0.46 26.17 25.73
CA PRO A 413 0.81 26.85 25.48
C PRO A 413 1.16 26.89 24.00
N ARG A 414 1.88 27.93 23.57
CA ARG A 414 2.45 28.01 22.22
C ARG A 414 3.32 26.80 21.89
N GLY A 415 3.37 26.40 20.62
CA GLY A 415 4.11 25.24 20.15
C GLY A 415 3.35 23.91 20.23
N TYR A 416 2.17 23.88 20.85
CA TYR A 416 1.29 22.70 20.88
C TYR A 416 0.16 22.82 19.87
N ALA A 417 -0.16 21.70 19.21
CA ALA A 417 -1.21 21.69 18.21
C ALA A 417 -2.59 21.73 18.88
N VAL A 418 -3.49 22.56 18.34
CA VAL A 418 -4.92 22.53 18.66
C VAL A 418 -5.74 22.49 17.38
N GLY A 419 -6.77 21.64 17.34
CA GLY A 419 -7.60 21.49 16.15
C GLY A 419 -9.04 21.12 16.47
N MET A 420 -9.86 21.18 15.41
CA MET A 420 -11.22 20.67 15.42
C MET A 420 -11.42 19.72 14.24
N SER A 421 -12.40 18.84 14.37
CA SER A 421 -12.91 17.97 13.31
C SER A 421 -14.33 18.40 12.95
N THR A 422 -14.59 18.62 11.67
CA THR A 422 -15.92 19.02 11.16
C THR A 422 -17.00 18.02 11.53
N VAL A 423 -16.69 16.72 11.47
CA VAL A 423 -17.58 15.62 11.90
C VAL A 423 -17.91 15.62 13.40
N VAL A 424 -17.23 16.44 14.21
CA VAL A 424 -17.56 16.66 15.62
C VAL A 424 -18.29 17.99 15.77
N THR A 425 -17.72 19.07 15.20
CA THR A 425 -18.26 20.43 15.39
C THR A 425 -19.58 20.68 14.67
N HIS A 426 -19.81 20.07 13.50
CA HIS A 426 -21.09 20.17 12.79
C HIS A 426 -22.23 19.39 13.47
N HIS A 427 -21.90 18.62 14.51
CA HIS A 427 -22.84 17.93 15.39
C HIS A 427 -22.84 18.48 16.82
N ASP A 428 -22.34 19.71 17.00
CA ASP A 428 -22.55 20.44 18.24
C ASP A 428 -24.01 20.89 18.32
N GLU A 429 -24.81 20.18 19.12
CA GLU A 429 -26.24 20.44 19.31
C GLU A 429 -26.57 21.84 19.84
N ARG A 430 -25.57 22.57 20.37
CA ARG A 430 -25.73 23.97 20.77
C ARG A 430 -25.82 24.91 19.57
N ALA A 431 -25.14 24.57 18.47
CA ALA A 431 -25.13 25.34 17.23
C ALA A 431 -26.08 24.76 16.18
N PHE A 432 -26.23 23.44 16.13
CA PHE A 432 -27.05 22.73 15.16
C PHE A 432 -28.00 21.75 15.87
N PRO A 433 -29.15 22.22 16.38
CA PRO A 433 -30.14 21.34 17.00
C PRO A 433 -30.65 20.28 16.02
N ASP A 434 -30.78 19.03 16.49
CA ASP A 434 -31.08 17.86 15.66
C ASP A 434 -30.08 17.72 14.52
N SER A 435 -28.80 17.69 14.88
CA SER A 435 -27.70 17.86 13.94
C SER A 435 -27.59 16.76 12.87
N TYR A 436 -28.23 15.61 13.05
CA TYR A 436 -28.20 14.53 12.05
C TYR A 436 -29.29 14.69 10.98
N THR A 437 -30.29 15.53 11.20
CA THR A 437 -31.35 15.78 10.24
C THR A 437 -30.93 16.81 9.20
N PHE A 438 -31.13 16.49 7.93
CA PHE A 438 -31.02 17.46 6.83
C PHE A 438 -32.20 18.43 6.88
N ALA A 439 -31.97 19.63 7.38
CA ALA A 439 -32.98 20.68 7.57
C ALA A 439 -32.46 22.05 7.06
N PRO A 440 -32.67 22.39 5.78
CA PRO A 440 -32.28 23.69 5.22
C PRO A 440 -32.83 24.89 5.99
N GLU A 441 -34.02 24.75 6.58
CA GLU A 441 -34.71 25.80 7.35
C GLU A 441 -33.86 26.39 8.48
N ARG A 442 -32.90 25.65 9.04
CA ARG A 442 -32.02 26.15 10.11
C ARG A 442 -31.11 27.30 9.66
N TRP A 443 -30.89 27.43 8.36
CA TRP A 443 -30.06 28.47 7.75
C TRP A 443 -30.89 29.71 7.40
N LEU A 444 -32.17 29.73 7.73
CA LEU A 444 -33.07 30.84 7.51
C LEU A 444 -33.45 31.52 8.84
N ASP A 445 -33.68 32.82 8.78
CA ASP A 445 -34.27 33.60 9.86
C ASP A 445 -35.80 33.63 9.76
N GLU A 446 -36.46 34.34 10.68
CA GLU A 446 -37.91 34.49 10.72
C GLU A 446 -38.51 35.13 9.46
N ASN A 447 -37.70 35.84 8.67
CA ASN A 447 -38.09 36.50 7.41
C ASN A 447 -37.74 35.66 6.18
N ASN A 448 -37.38 34.37 6.36
CA ASN A 448 -36.87 33.49 5.30
C ASN A 448 -35.62 34.05 4.59
N GLN A 449 -34.81 34.86 5.27
CA GLN A 449 -33.51 35.33 4.80
C GLN A 449 -32.39 34.51 5.42
N ARG A 450 -31.20 34.61 4.85
CA ARG A 450 -30.01 33.87 5.29
C ARG A 450 -29.58 34.23 6.72
N ASN A 451 -29.57 33.25 7.61
CA ASN A 451 -29.17 33.40 9.00
C ASN A 451 -27.63 33.40 9.15
N LYS A 452 -27.06 34.61 9.13
CA LYS A 452 -25.61 34.84 9.21
C LYS A 452 -24.96 34.37 10.53
N GLU A 453 -25.71 34.28 11.63
CA GLU A 453 -25.15 33.83 12.90
C GLU A 453 -24.86 32.32 12.88
N VAL A 454 -25.78 31.52 12.30
CA VAL A 454 -25.56 30.08 12.13
C VAL A 454 -24.44 29.80 11.12
N GLU A 455 -24.34 30.60 10.06
CA GLU A 455 -23.25 30.52 9.07
C GLU A 455 -21.85 30.67 9.68
N LYS A 456 -21.69 31.46 10.73
CA LYS A 456 -20.39 31.58 11.44
C LYS A 456 -19.92 30.26 12.05
N SER A 457 -20.84 29.33 12.30
CA SER A 457 -20.56 28.01 12.86
C SER A 457 -20.14 26.98 11.80
N MET A 458 -20.18 27.33 10.50
CA MET A 458 -19.76 26.47 9.41
C MET A 458 -18.23 26.33 9.38
N LEU A 459 -17.73 25.10 9.32
CA LEU A 459 -16.31 24.78 9.20
C LEU A 459 -15.97 23.88 8.00
N ALA A 460 -16.92 23.59 7.10
CA ALA A 460 -16.68 22.78 5.90
C ALA A 460 -15.50 23.30 5.04
N PHE A 461 -15.31 24.62 5.01
CA PHE A 461 -14.20 25.27 4.30
C PHE A 461 -13.04 25.70 5.21
N SER A 462 -13.03 25.30 6.49
CA SER A 462 -12.09 25.81 7.52
C SER A 462 -12.14 27.35 7.65
N LYS A 463 -11.35 27.93 8.56
CA LYS A 463 -11.22 29.38 8.74
C LYS A 463 -9.76 29.86 8.68
N GLY A 464 -9.61 31.20 8.67
CA GLY A 464 -8.33 31.90 8.78
C GLY A 464 -7.43 31.80 7.55
N SER A 465 -6.13 32.03 7.75
CA SER A 465 -5.11 32.06 6.68
C SER A 465 -4.94 30.73 5.91
N ARG A 466 -5.49 29.64 6.46
CA ARG A 466 -5.46 28.28 5.90
C ARG A 466 -6.86 27.80 5.46
N SER A 467 -7.84 28.68 5.29
CA SER A 467 -9.18 28.33 4.77
C SER A 467 -9.10 27.76 3.35
N CYS A 468 -10.17 27.10 2.89
CA CYS A 468 -10.27 26.55 1.54
C CYS A 468 -9.90 27.60 0.50
N LEU A 469 -8.98 27.24 -0.41
CA LEU A 469 -8.56 28.11 -1.50
C LEU A 469 -9.67 28.22 -2.55
N GLY A 470 -10.32 27.09 -2.89
CA GLY A 470 -11.32 26.98 -3.95
C GLY A 470 -12.76 27.24 -3.53
N MET A 471 -13.01 27.91 -2.40
CA MET A 471 -14.37 28.10 -1.85
C MET A 471 -15.33 28.74 -2.86
N ASN A 472 -14.90 29.80 -3.57
CA ASN A 472 -15.75 30.47 -4.56
C ASN A 472 -16.05 29.58 -5.78
N LEU A 473 -15.08 28.78 -6.23
CA LEU A 473 -15.29 27.84 -7.33
C LEU A 473 -16.30 26.76 -6.94
N ALA A 474 -16.12 26.15 -5.76
CA ALA A 474 -17.04 25.16 -5.23
C ALA A 474 -18.47 25.73 -5.08
N LEU A 475 -18.61 26.94 -4.55
CA LEU A 475 -19.93 27.58 -4.45
C LEU A 475 -20.55 27.84 -5.83
N ALA A 476 -19.79 28.34 -6.81
CA ALA A 476 -20.30 28.53 -8.17
C ALA A 476 -20.78 27.22 -8.79
N GLU A 477 -19.96 26.16 -8.70
CA GLU A 477 -20.31 24.81 -9.16
C GLU A 477 -21.57 24.29 -8.48
N LEU A 478 -21.68 24.41 -7.15
CA LEU A 478 -22.83 23.92 -6.38
C LEU A 478 -24.12 24.67 -6.73
N HIS A 479 -24.09 25.99 -6.86
CA HIS A 479 -25.28 26.78 -7.20
C HIS A 479 -25.78 26.45 -8.62
N LEU A 480 -24.89 26.49 -9.61
CA LEU A 480 -25.24 26.24 -11.00
C LEU A 480 -25.70 24.80 -11.22
N CYS A 481 -24.93 23.83 -10.70
CA CYS A 481 -25.22 22.41 -10.88
C CYS A 481 -26.50 22.01 -10.15
N LEU A 482 -26.68 22.42 -8.89
CA LEU A 482 -27.88 22.06 -8.13
C LEU A 482 -29.14 22.69 -8.74
N ALA A 483 -29.09 23.94 -9.21
CA ALA A 483 -30.21 24.57 -9.90
C ALA A 483 -30.59 23.81 -11.18
N GLY A 484 -29.63 23.49 -12.04
CA GLY A 484 -29.85 22.71 -13.26
C GLY A 484 -30.42 21.32 -12.98
N LEU A 485 -29.86 20.62 -11.98
CA LEU A 485 -30.31 19.30 -11.57
C LEU A 485 -31.73 19.32 -10.98
N ALA A 486 -32.04 20.26 -10.07
CA ALA A 486 -33.34 20.35 -9.41
C ALA A 486 -34.48 20.63 -10.40
N LEU A 487 -34.23 21.44 -11.43
CA LEU A 487 -35.23 21.79 -12.44
C LEU A 487 -35.38 20.73 -13.53
N ARG A 488 -34.31 20.02 -13.90
CA ARG A 488 -34.30 19.15 -15.09
C ARG A 488 -34.21 17.66 -14.79
N VAL A 489 -33.44 17.25 -13.79
CA VAL A 489 -32.99 15.85 -13.65
C VAL A 489 -33.55 15.18 -12.40
N ILE A 490 -33.42 15.80 -11.23
CA ILE A 490 -33.86 15.23 -9.95
C ILE A 490 -35.35 14.83 -9.95
N PRO A 491 -36.28 15.58 -10.58
CA PRO A 491 -37.69 15.18 -10.67
C PRO A 491 -37.92 13.83 -11.38
N HIS A 492 -36.94 13.34 -12.15
CA HIS A 492 -36.98 12.06 -12.87
C HIS A 492 -36.07 11.00 -12.24
N MET A 493 -35.45 11.30 -11.09
CA MET A 493 -34.57 10.38 -10.38
C MET A 493 -35.32 9.66 -9.26
N HIS A 494 -34.91 8.42 -9.02
CA HIS A 494 -35.40 7.63 -7.90
C HIS A 494 -34.23 6.94 -7.20
N LEU A 495 -34.34 6.83 -5.87
CA LEU A 495 -33.39 6.08 -5.05
C LEU A 495 -33.59 4.58 -5.30
N ARG A 496 -32.49 3.83 -5.45
CA ARG A 496 -32.50 2.36 -5.53
C ARG A 496 -31.37 1.81 -4.66
N ASP A 497 -31.73 0.88 -3.77
CA ASP A 497 -30.79 0.20 -2.87
C ASP A 497 -29.85 1.13 -2.07
N THR A 498 -30.23 2.41 -1.89
CA THR A 498 -29.46 3.43 -1.15
C THR A 498 -30.21 3.84 0.09
N THR A 499 -29.57 3.68 1.24
CA THR A 499 -30.11 3.96 2.57
C THR A 499 -29.33 5.06 3.28
N ASP A 500 -29.78 5.48 4.46
CA ASP A 500 -29.02 6.46 5.26
C ASP A 500 -27.63 5.92 5.64
N GLU A 501 -27.47 4.60 5.79
CA GLU A 501 -26.18 3.98 6.11
C GLU A 501 -25.15 4.16 5.00
N ASP A 502 -25.59 4.29 3.75
CA ASP A 502 -24.72 4.46 2.58
C ASP A 502 -24.15 5.87 2.49
N LEU A 503 -24.76 6.85 3.17
CA LEU A 503 -24.26 8.22 3.28
C LEU A 503 -23.69 8.55 4.66
N ALA A 504 -23.96 7.72 5.67
CA ALA A 504 -23.50 7.95 7.03
C ALA A 504 -21.97 7.92 7.11
N TYR A 505 -21.42 8.94 7.77
CA TYR A 505 -20.00 8.99 8.10
C TYR A 505 -19.62 7.80 9.00
N ASP A 506 -18.66 6.99 8.55
CA ASP A 506 -18.17 5.83 9.30
C ASP A 506 -16.70 5.98 9.74
N TYR A 507 -15.82 6.44 8.87
CA TYR A 507 -14.41 6.63 9.22
C TYR A 507 -13.79 7.80 8.45
N ASP A 508 -12.72 8.36 9.02
CA ASP A 508 -11.96 9.44 8.43
C ASP A 508 -10.84 8.87 7.55
N MET A 509 -10.71 9.33 6.31
CA MET A 509 -9.55 9.10 5.44
C MET A 509 -9.14 10.42 4.82
N PHE A 510 -8.95 11.44 5.65
CA PHE A 510 -8.84 12.86 5.26
C PHE A 510 -10.19 13.46 4.81
N VAL A 511 -10.94 12.73 3.99
CA VAL A 511 -12.33 12.97 3.61
C VAL A 511 -13.24 11.95 4.31
N PRO A 512 -14.54 12.27 4.51
CA PRO A 512 -15.47 11.36 5.15
C PRO A 512 -15.69 10.13 4.27
N MET A 513 -15.60 8.95 4.88
CA MET A 513 -15.85 7.68 4.22
C MET A 513 -17.07 6.98 4.83
N THR A 514 -17.80 6.29 3.98
CA THR A 514 -18.96 5.47 4.35
C THR A 514 -18.53 4.03 4.52
N LYS A 515 -19.32 3.23 5.26
CA LYS A 515 -18.99 1.84 5.62
C LYS A 515 -18.67 0.96 4.41
N HIS A 516 -19.42 1.12 3.32
CA HIS A 516 -19.24 0.35 2.09
C HIS A 516 -18.42 1.08 1.02
N ASN A 517 -18.01 2.34 1.27
CA ASN A 517 -17.39 3.21 0.28
C ASN A 517 -18.14 3.24 -1.06
N ARG A 518 -19.46 3.03 -1.01
CA ARG A 518 -20.37 3.16 -2.13
C ARG A 518 -20.78 4.63 -2.21
N GLY A 519 -20.84 5.20 -3.41
CA GLY A 519 -21.50 6.49 -3.61
C GLY A 519 -23.01 6.33 -3.58
N THR A 520 -23.74 7.35 -4.02
CA THR A 520 -25.20 7.35 -4.03
C THR A 520 -25.71 6.63 -5.30
N VAL A 521 -26.27 5.42 -5.14
CA VAL A 521 -26.75 4.62 -6.26
C VAL A 521 -28.19 5.03 -6.61
N LEU A 522 -28.38 5.52 -7.84
CA LEU A 522 -29.65 6.04 -8.34
C LEU A 522 -30.01 5.40 -9.67
N TRP A 523 -31.28 5.53 -10.04
CA TRP A 523 -31.74 5.28 -11.41
C TRP A 523 -32.66 6.42 -11.86
N ILE A 524 -32.73 6.64 -13.17
CA ILE A 524 -33.51 7.73 -13.78
C ILE A 524 -34.68 7.10 -14.55
N ALA A 525 -35.90 7.37 -14.10
CA ALA A 525 -37.11 6.96 -14.80
C ALA A 525 -37.68 8.15 -15.57
N ILE A 526 -37.71 8.06 -16.91
CA ILE A 526 -38.42 9.03 -17.77
C ILE A 526 -39.59 8.31 -18.45
N PRO A 527 -40.80 8.92 -18.49
CA PRO A 527 -41.92 8.37 -19.25
C PRO A 527 -41.62 8.24 -20.76
N LEU A 528 -42.21 7.21 -21.36
CA LEU A 528 -41.85 6.51 -22.61
C LEU A 528 -41.79 7.29 -23.94
N ASP A 529 -41.86 8.62 -23.99
CA ASP A 529 -42.14 9.35 -25.24
C ASP A 529 -40.92 9.75 -26.10
N ASN A 530 -39.67 9.49 -25.69
CA ASN A 530 -38.48 9.98 -26.42
C ASN A 530 -37.38 8.92 -26.60
N ARG A 531 -37.66 7.82 -27.31
CA ARG A 531 -36.61 6.87 -27.75
C ARG A 531 -36.40 6.93 -29.26
N ILE A 532 -35.31 7.55 -29.70
CA ILE A 532 -34.73 7.26 -31.02
C ILE A 532 -33.25 6.88 -30.83
N PHE A 533 -32.90 5.72 -31.40
CA PHE A 533 -31.58 5.10 -31.58
C PHE A 533 -30.91 4.42 -30.36
N LYS A 534 -31.07 3.08 -30.30
CA LYS A 534 -29.98 2.19 -29.87
C LYS A 534 -29.80 1.05 -30.88
N MET A 535 -28.57 0.89 -31.34
CA MET A 535 -28.12 -0.19 -32.22
C MET A 535 -27.35 -1.20 -31.36
N SER A 536 -27.79 -2.46 -31.37
CA SER A 536 -27.29 -3.58 -30.56
C SER A 536 -26.23 -4.40 -31.26
N MET A 537 -25.23 -4.90 -30.51
CA MET A 537 -24.39 -6.07 -30.84
C MET A 537 -24.22 -6.94 -29.58
N PRO A 538 -23.92 -8.25 -29.72
CA PRO A 538 -24.36 -9.29 -28.80
C PRO A 538 -23.46 -9.45 -27.57
N VAL A 539 -24.07 -9.69 -26.41
CA VAL A 539 -23.41 -9.98 -25.12
C VAL A 539 -23.51 -11.49 -24.85
N SER A 540 -22.45 -12.07 -24.28
CA SER A 540 -22.39 -13.44 -23.77
C SER A 540 -23.44 -13.70 -22.67
N ASN A 541 -23.89 -14.96 -22.55
CA ASN A 541 -25.00 -15.40 -21.68
C ASN A 541 -24.66 -15.44 -20.16
N VAL A 542 -23.59 -14.79 -19.71
CA VAL A 542 -23.14 -14.79 -18.30
C VAL A 542 -23.31 -13.40 -17.71
N ASP A 543 -23.95 -13.29 -16.55
CA ASP A 543 -24.21 -12.02 -15.86
C ASP A 543 -22.91 -11.19 -15.70
N PRO A 544 -22.85 -9.95 -16.24
CA PRO A 544 -21.66 -9.10 -16.23
C PRO A 544 -21.29 -8.58 -14.82
N ASN A 545 -22.20 -8.68 -13.84
CA ASN A 545 -22.02 -8.15 -12.49
C ASN A 545 -21.50 -9.18 -11.47
N ILE A 546 -21.52 -10.47 -11.80
CA ILE A 546 -20.96 -11.51 -10.93
C ILE A 546 -19.44 -11.36 -10.86
N ARG A 547 -18.92 -11.24 -9.63
CA ARG A 547 -17.48 -11.07 -9.35
C ARG A 547 -16.84 -12.30 -8.73
N THR A 548 -17.62 -13.22 -8.17
CA THR A 548 -17.12 -14.42 -7.49
C THR A 548 -17.89 -15.66 -7.91
N ILE A 549 -17.19 -16.76 -8.12
CA ILE A 549 -17.73 -18.07 -8.48
C ILE A 549 -17.41 -19.06 -7.35
N THR A 550 -18.36 -19.96 -7.05
CA THR A 550 -18.12 -21.06 -6.11
C THR A 550 -17.18 -22.10 -6.74
N PRO A 551 -16.08 -22.48 -6.08
CA PRO A 551 -15.12 -23.43 -6.62
C PRO A 551 -15.67 -24.86 -6.59
N ASP A 552 -15.67 -25.53 -7.74
CA ASP A 552 -15.87 -26.98 -7.90
C ASP A 552 -14.70 -27.55 -8.72
N GLY A 553 -14.63 -28.88 -8.90
CA GLY A 553 -13.66 -29.53 -9.79
C GLY A 553 -12.19 -29.13 -9.55
N LEU A 554 -11.53 -28.64 -10.61
CA LEU A 554 -10.13 -28.18 -10.58
C LEU A 554 -9.91 -26.97 -9.64
N PRO A 555 -10.72 -25.89 -9.70
CA PRO A 555 -10.63 -24.79 -8.74
C PRO A 555 -10.72 -25.26 -7.28
N LEU A 556 -11.60 -26.22 -6.97
CA LEU A 556 -11.68 -26.81 -5.63
C LEU A 556 -10.41 -27.58 -5.25
N ALA A 557 -9.82 -28.33 -6.19
CA ALA A 557 -8.55 -29.03 -5.97
C ALA A 557 -7.40 -28.05 -5.67
N ILE A 558 -7.32 -26.91 -6.36
CA ILE A 558 -6.35 -25.84 -6.09
C ILE A 558 -6.51 -25.31 -4.68
N LEU A 559 -7.74 -25.01 -4.28
CA LEU A 559 -8.05 -24.48 -2.95
C LEU A 559 -7.65 -25.47 -1.85
N VAL A 560 -8.08 -26.73 -1.95
CA VAL A 560 -7.84 -27.75 -0.93
C VAL A 560 -6.35 -28.10 -0.85
N LEU A 561 -5.73 -28.47 -1.97
CA LEU A 561 -4.34 -28.95 -1.97
C LEU A 561 -3.37 -27.83 -1.58
N SER A 562 -3.53 -26.61 -2.12
CA SER A 562 -2.63 -25.50 -1.77
C SER A 562 -2.75 -25.13 -0.29
N SER A 563 -3.96 -25.17 0.28
CA SER A 563 -4.17 -24.89 1.72
C SER A 563 -3.55 -25.95 2.63
N VAL A 564 -3.68 -27.23 2.25
CA VAL A 564 -3.07 -28.35 3.01
C VAL A 564 -1.55 -28.26 3.01
N PHE A 565 -0.94 -28.06 1.84
CA PHE A 565 0.52 -27.94 1.73
C PHE A 565 1.06 -26.68 2.41
N LEU A 566 0.32 -25.58 2.40
CA LEU A 566 0.66 -24.38 3.17
C LEU A 566 0.64 -24.64 4.67
N GLY A 567 -0.43 -25.28 5.19
CA GLY A 567 -0.53 -25.63 6.61
C GLY A 567 0.63 -26.52 7.07
N LEU A 568 0.95 -27.57 6.30
CA LEU A 568 2.09 -28.45 6.56
C LEU A 568 3.43 -27.69 6.52
N SER A 569 3.60 -26.78 5.56
CA SER A 569 4.81 -25.97 5.43
C SER A 569 5.00 -25.03 6.63
N ILE A 570 3.96 -24.32 7.06
CA ILE A 570 4.02 -23.41 8.20
C ILE A 570 4.36 -24.17 9.49
N ILE A 571 3.72 -25.31 9.73
CA ILE A 571 3.97 -26.13 10.93
C ILE A 571 5.42 -26.62 10.94
N THR A 572 5.88 -27.20 9.83
CA THR A 572 7.22 -27.79 9.75
C THR A 572 8.34 -26.75 9.78
N VAL A 573 8.18 -25.61 9.09
CA VAL A 573 9.16 -24.51 9.12
C VAL A 573 9.18 -23.83 10.49
N SER A 574 8.03 -23.61 11.12
CA SER A 574 7.97 -23.02 12.47
C SER A 574 8.66 -23.91 13.50
N LEU A 575 8.41 -25.23 13.43
CA LEU A 575 9.03 -26.19 14.33
C LEU A 575 10.55 -26.33 14.07
N ARG A 576 10.98 -26.31 12.80
CA ARG A 576 12.40 -26.22 12.42
C ARG A 576 13.05 -24.99 13.05
N THR A 577 12.47 -23.82 12.86
CA THR A 577 12.99 -22.54 13.35
C THR A 577 13.07 -22.52 14.87
N TYR A 578 12.02 -22.98 15.56
CA TYR A 578 12.02 -23.10 17.01
C TYR A 578 13.16 -23.99 17.53
N ILE A 579 13.31 -25.20 16.98
CA ILE A 579 14.37 -26.13 17.39
C ILE A 579 15.76 -25.54 17.13
N ARG A 580 15.95 -24.88 15.99
CA ARG A 580 17.23 -24.26 15.60
C ARG A 580 17.61 -23.07 16.49
N ILE A 581 16.63 -22.25 16.90
CA ILE A 581 16.84 -21.14 17.84
C ILE A 581 17.20 -21.68 19.22
N VAL A 582 16.45 -22.64 19.74
CA VAL A 582 16.69 -23.22 21.08
C VAL A 582 18.07 -23.88 21.16
N LYS A 583 18.54 -24.49 20.07
CA LYS A 583 19.88 -25.11 19.99
C LYS A 583 21.01 -24.13 19.62
N GLY A 584 20.71 -22.85 19.41
CA GLY A 584 21.71 -21.85 18.97
C GLY A 584 22.34 -22.16 17.61
N ALA A 585 21.67 -22.95 16.76
CA ALA A 585 22.19 -23.44 15.48
C ALA A 585 21.56 -22.74 14.25
N PHE A 586 20.80 -21.67 14.49
CA PHE A 586 20.08 -20.90 13.48
C PHE A 586 21.05 -20.22 12.50
N GLY A 587 20.90 -20.53 11.21
CA GLY A 587 21.83 -20.11 10.15
C GLY A 587 21.17 -19.32 9.02
N LEU A 588 21.97 -19.00 8.01
CA LEU A 588 21.49 -18.37 6.76
C LEU A 588 20.47 -19.26 6.03
N ASP A 589 20.60 -20.59 6.12
CA ASP A 589 19.64 -21.52 5.54
C ASP A 589 18.24 -21.37 6.15
N ASP A 590 18.15 -21.14 7.46
CA ASP A 590 16.87 -20.96 8.16
C ASP A 590 16.23 -19.59 7.84
N TRP A 591 17.04 -18.54 7.65
CA TRP A 591 16.56 -17.23 7.16
C TRP A 591 15.91 -17.33 5.77
N PHE A 592 16.58 -17.97 4.82
CA PHE A 592 16.03 -18.19 3.47
C PHE A 592 14.77 -19.06 3.50
N MET A 593 14.70 -20.05 4.40
CA MET A 593 13.51 -20.89 4.56
C MET A 593 12.32 -20.10 5.11
N CYS A 594 12.52 -19.27 6.15
CA CYS A 594 11.47 -18.42 6.69
C CYS A 594 10.99 -17.39 5.65
N ALA A 595 11.92 -16.74 4.93
CA ALA A 595 11.57 -15.82 3.86
C ALA A 595 10.77 -16.52 2.75
N GLY A 596 11.22 -17.70 2.30
CA GLY A 596 10.51 -18.49 1.29
C GLY A 596 9.12 -18.93 1.74
N CYS A 597 8.94 -19.31 3.00
CA CYS A 597 7.64 -19.66 3.57
C CYS A 597 6.66 -18.46 3.61
N ILE A 598 7.16 -17.26 3.93
CA ILE A 598 6.36 -16.02 3.88
C ILE A 598 5.91 -15.72 2.45
N VAL A 599 6.83 -15.76 1.47
CA VAL A 599 6.50 -15.49 0.07
C VAL A 599 5.55 -16.57 -0.49
N TYR A 600 5.75 -17.84 -0.12
CA TYR A 600 4.84 -18.93 -0.48
C TYR A 600 3.44 -18.78 0.11
N THR A 601 3.31 -18.22 1.32
CA THR A 601 2.01 -17.88 1.92
C THR A 601 1.28 -16.84 1.08
N VAL A 602 1.98 -15.81 0.61
CA VAL A 602 1.42 -14.78 -0.29
C VAL A 602 1.00 -15.40 -1.64
N ALA A 603 1.84 -16.24 -2.23
CA ALA A 603 1.51 -16.96 -3.47
C ALA A 603 0.27 -17.84 -3.31
N THR A 604 0.16 -18.58 -2.21
CA THR A 604 -1.02 -19.43 -1.95
C THR A 604 -2.28 -18.60 -1.72
N GLY A 605 -2.19 -17.47 -1.03
CA GLY A 605 -3.31 -16.54 -0.85
C GLY A 605 -3.82 -15.97 -2.19
N LEU A 606 -2.90 -15.61 -3.09
CA LEU A 606 -3.24 -15.20 -4.45
C LEU A 606 -3.93 -16.31 -5.23
N ALA A 607 -3.42 -17.55 -5.16
CA ALA A 607 -4.01 -18.69 -5.84
C ALA A 607 -5.45 -18.99 -5.36
N VAL A 608 -5.69 -18.92 -4.05
CA VAL A 608 -7.04 -19.10 -3.47
C VAL A 608 -7.97 -17.99 -3.95
N TYR A 609 -7.52 -16.74 -3.96
CA TYR A 609 -8.32 -15.61 -4.43
C TYR A 609 -8.66 -15.71 -5.92
N ASP A 610 -7.70 -16.11 -6.75
CA ASP A 610 -7.85 -16.23 -8.20
C ASP A 610 -8.88 -17.31 -8.62
N VAL A 611 -8.92 -18.41 -7.84
CA VAL A 611 -9.95 -19.45 -7.97
C VAL A 611 -11.36 -18.91 -7.76
N TYR A 612 -11.57 -17.97 -6.83
CA TYR A 612 -12.88 -17.36 -6.62
C TYR A 612 -13.26 -16.37 -7.73
N ILE A 613 -12.30 -15.80 -8.45
CA ILE A 613 -12.57 -14.90 -9.59
C ILE A 613 -13.02 -15.69 -10.81
N GLY A 614 -12.42 -16.85 -11.05
CA GLY A 614 -12.78 -17.71 -12.18
C GLY A 614 -11.64 -18.55 -12.77
N LEU A 615 -10.45 -18.55 -12.16
CA LEU A 615 -9.34 -19.36 -12.65
C LEU A 615 -9.65 -20.86 -12.54
N GLY A 616 -9.38 -21.61 -13.60
CA GLY A 616 -9.69 -23.05 -13.67
C GLY A 616 -11.09 -23.39 -14.18
N ARG A 617 -11.87 -22.39 -14.62
CA ARG A 617 -13.12 -22.56 -15.38
C ARG A 617 -12.88 -22.44 -16.89
N LEU A 618 -13.79 -22.99 -17.68
CA LEU A 618 -13.79 -22.81 -19.14
C LEU A 618 -14.21 -21.39 -19.49
N THR A 619 -13.74 -20.86 -20.62
CA THR A 619 -13.98 -19.46 -21.01
C THR A 619 -15.48 -19.18 -21.21
N VAL A 620 -16.27 -20.19 -21.58
CA VAL A 620 -17.73 -20.10 -21.75
C VAL A 620 -18.49 -19.80 -20.44
N ASP A 621 -17.91 -20.16 -19.30
CA ASP A 621 -18.51 -19.98 -17.97
C ASP A 621 -18.09 -18.64 -17.33
N LEU A 622 -17.29 -17.82 -18.03
CA LEU A 622 -16.69 -16.61 -17.49
C LEU A 622 -17.14 -15.37 -18.27
N ASN A 623 -17.52 -14.31 -17.54
CA ASN A 623 -17.73 -13.00 -18.13
C ASN A 623 -16.40 -12.32 -18.49
N GLU A 624 -16.46 -11.26 -19.32
CA GLU A 624 -15.24 -10.58 -19.81
C GLU A 624 -14.37 -10.03 -18.66
N TRP A 625 -14.99 -9.53 -17.60
CA TRP A 625 -14.29 -9.03 -16.42
C TRP A 625 -13.50 -10.16 -15.74
N GLN A 626 -14.13 -11.32 -15.53
CA GLN A 626 -13.53 -12.49 -14.89
C GLN A 626 -12.35 -13.04 -15.70
N GLN A 627 -12.47 -13.09 -17.04
CA GLN A 627 -11.39 -13.56 -17.91
C GLN A 627 -10.13 -12.69 -17.78
N VAL A 628 -10.30 -11.36 -17.82
CA VAL A 628 -9.19 -10.40 -17.68
C VAL A 628 -8.59 -10.46 -16.28
N HIS A 629 -9.43 -10.52 -15.24
CA HIS A 629 -8.95 -10.50 -13.86
C HIS A 629 -8.30 -11.82 -13.45
N ALA A 630 -8.83 -12.97 -13.87
CA ALA A 630 -8.22 -14.27 -13.57
C ALA A 630 -6.81 -14.36 -14.18
N MET A 631 -6.65 -13.91 -15.43
CA MET A 631 -5.33 -13.87 -16.06
C MET A 631 -4.38 -12.87 -15.38
N LYS A 632 -4.90 -11.72 -14.92
CA LYS A 632 -4.09 -10.74 -14.18
C LYS A 632 -3.53 -11.33 -12.88
N TYR A 633 -4.37 -11.95 -12.06
CA TYR A 633 -3.93 -12.52 -10.78
C TYR A 633 -3.02 -13.73 -10.98
N TYR A 634 -3.23 -14.53 -12.04
CA TYR A 634 -2.29 -15.58 -12.44
C TYR A 634 -0.89 -15.03 -12.78
N ILE A 635 -0.81 -13.91 -13.50
CA ILE A 635 0.49 -13.26 -13.83
C ILE A 635 1.15 -12.64 -12.60
N ILE A 636 0.39 -12.14 -11.63
CA ILE A 636 0.96 -11.69 -10.36
C ILE A 636 1.46 -12.91 -9.57
N TRP A 637 0.67 -13.98 -9.53
CA TRP A 637 1.01 -15.21 -8.84
C TRP A 637 2.31 -15.82 -9.38
N ILE A 638 2.51 -15.92 -10.70
CA ILE A 638 3.73 -16.51 -11.27
C ILE A 638 4.99 -15.74 -10.84
N LEU A 639 4.94 -14.41 -10.76
CA LEU A 639 6.07 -13.58 -10.32
C LEU A 639 6.41 -13.82 -8.83
N VAL A 640 5.39 -13.95 -7.98
CA VAL A 640 5.57 -14.22 -6.54
C VAL A 640 6.03 -15.65 -6.31
N TYR A 641 5.47 -16.61 -7.05
CA TYR A 641 5.82 -18.02 -6.97
C TYR A 641 7.28 -18.29 -7.33
N VAL A 642 7.80 -17.74 -8.45
CA VAL A 642 9.19 -17.99 -8.87
C VAL A 642 10.18 -17.46 -7.82
N LEU A 643 9.85 -16.37 -7.12
CA LEU A 643 10.62 -15.86 -5.99
C LEU A 643 10.57 -16.80 -4.77
N ALA A 644 9.38 -17.33 -4.43
CA ALA A 644 9.23 -18.32 -3.38
C ALA A 644 10.07 -19.58 -3.66
N LEU A 645 10.03 -20.08 -4.89
CA LEU A 645 10.79 -21.27 -5.26
C LEU A 645 12.31 -21.03 -5.20
N ALA A 646 12.78 -19.88 -5.69
CA ALA A 646 14.21 -19.53 -5.66
C ALA A 646 14.77 -19.42 -4.24
N THR A 647 14.00 -18.82 -3.32
CA THR A 647 14.39 -18.68 -1.91
C THR A 647 14.38 -20.01 -1.15
N VAL A 648 13.37 -20.86 -1.39
CA VAL A 648 13.31 -22.22 -0.82
C VAL A 648 14.47 -23.09 -1.33
N LYS A 649 14.73 -23.11 -2.65
CA LYS A 649 15.85 -23.87 -3.24
C LYS A 649 17.21 -23.36 -2.74
N SER A 650 17.36 -22.04 -2.54
CA SER A 650 18.58 -21.46 -1.96
C SER A 650 18.84 -21.96 -0.54
N SER A 651 17.81 -22.07 0.30
CA SER A 651 17.93 -22.67 1.64
C SER A 651 18.40 -24.14 1.58
N ILE A 652 17.88 -24.94 0.64
CA ILE A 652 18.28 -26.34 0.46
C ILE A 652 19.76 -26.44 0.06
N CYS A 653 20.20 -25.65 -0.93
CA CYS A 653 21.60 -25.59 -1.36
C CYS A 653 22.56 -25.25 -0.21
N ILE A 654 22.22 -24.24 0.60
CA ILE A 654 23.04 -23.82 1.75
C ILE A 654 23.04 -24.92 2.83
N THR A 655 21.92 -25.60 3.05
CA THR A 655 21.81 -26.74 3.98
C THR A 655 22.75 -27.88 3.56
N ILE A 656 22.78 -28.25 2.27
CA ILE A 656 23.68 -29.28 1.74
C ILE A 656 25.15 -28.85 1.86
N MET A 657 25.45 -27.59 1.56
CA MET A 657 26.80 -27.03 1.68
C MET A 657 27.33 -27.10 3.12
N ARG A 658 26.46 -26.88 4.10
CA ARG A 658 26.77 -26.98 5.54
C ARG A 658 27.00 -28.43 6.00
N ILE A 659 26.29 -29.41 5.42
CA ILE A 659 26.34 -30.81 5.86
C ILE A 659 27.50 -31.59 5.23
N ALA A 660 27.86 -31.34 3.97
CA ALA A 660 28.56 -32.35 3.19
C ALA A 660 29.87 -31.93 2.49
N SER A 661 30.40 -30.72 2.71
CA SER A 661 31.43 -30.19 1.82
C SER A 661 32.71 -29.67 2.50
N GLN A 662 33.72 -30.56 2.59
CA GLN A 662 35.14 -30.17 2.68
C GLN A 662 35.84 -30.17 1.30
N LYS A 663 35.25 -30.78 0.26
CA LYS A 663 35.85 -30.87 -1.10
C LYS A 663 35.44 -29.67 -1.97
N MET A 664 36.44 -29.00 -2.57
CA MET A 664 36.26 -27.82 -3.43
C MET A 664 35.30 -28.07 -4.60
N ASN A 665 35.42 -29.22 -5.26
CA ASN A 665 34.60 -29.57 -6.44
C ASN A 665 33.10 -29.58 -6.14
N MET A 666 32.70 -29.99 -4.92
CA MET A 666 31.28 -30.01 -4.54
C MET A 666 30.74 -28.62 -4.18
N ARG A 667 31.58 -27.73 -3.62
CA ARG A 667 31.19 -26.33 -3.42
C ARG A 667 30.92 -25.65 -4.75
N LEU A 668 31.77 -25.91 -5.74
CA LEU A 668 31.59 -25.38 -7.09
C LEU A 668 30.27 -25.86 -7.71
N THR A 669 29.92 -27.14 -7.56
CA THR A 669 28.62 -27.67 -8.02
C THR A 669 27.44 -26.98 -7.34
N ILE A 670 27.49 -26.76 -6.02
CA ILE A 670 26.39 -26.09 -5.29
C ILE A 670 26.26 -24.61 -5.69
N TYR A 671 27.38 -23.90 -5.89
CA TYR A 671 27.34 -22.53 -6.41
C TYR A 671 26.78 -22.48 -7.83
N ALA A 672 27.11 -23.46 -8.69
CA ALA A 672 26.51 -23.56 -10.02
C ALA A 672 24.99 -23.79 -9.95
N LEU A 673 24.50 -24.62 -9.02
CA LEU A 673 23.06 -24.83 -8.82
C LEU A 673 22.33 -23.58 -8.31
N LEU A 674 22.94 -22.85 -7.36
CA LEU A 674 22.43 -21.56 -6.90
C LEU A 674 22.36 -20.55 -8.05
N PHE A 675 23.40 -20.48 -8.88
CA PHE A 675 23.42 -19.63 -10.06
C PHE A 675 22.30 -19.98 -11.04
N VAL A 676 22.12 -21.27 -11.37
CA VAL A 676 21.05 -21.72 -12.29
C VAL A 676 19.66 -21.38 -11.73
N THR A 677 19.45 -21.54 -10.42
CA THR A 677 18.16 -21.21 -9.78
C THR A 677 17.85 -19.73 -9.87
N TRP A 678 18.80 -18.86 -9.53
CA TRP A 678 18.62 -17.41 -9.60
C TRP A 678 18.57 -16.90 -11.04
N ALA A 679 19.38 -17.44 -11.95
CA ALA A 679 19.32 -17.11 -13.37
C ALA A 679 17.95 -17.45 -13.96
N SER A 680 17.38 -18.62 -13.63
CA SER A 680 16.03 -18.97 -14.05
C SER A 680 14.98 -18.02 -13.46
N PHE A 681 15.13 -17.62 -12.19
CA PHE A 681 14.26 -16.60 -11.60
C PHE A 681 14.30 -15.30 -12.40
N PHE A 682 15.49 -14.75 -12.67
CA PHE A 682 15.63 -13.51 -13.41
C PHE A 682 15.09 -13.60 -14.85
N ILE A 683 15.36 -14.70 -15.55
CA ILE A 683 14.87 -14.93 -16.91
C ILE A 683 13.34 -14.99 -16.95
N THR A 684 12.71 -15.75 -16.05
CA THR A 684 11.25 -15.86 -16.01
C THR A 684 10.62 -14.55 -15.53
N PHE A 685 11.17 -13.92 -14.50
CA PHE A 685 10.65 -12.67 -13.94
C PHE A 685 10.74 -11.53 -14.97
N ALA A 686 11.92 -11.27 -15.54
CA ALA A 686 12.09 -10.23 -16.54
C ALA A 686 11.39 -10.59 -17.85
N GLY A 687 11.44 -11.86 -18.28
CA GLY A 687 10.80 -12.32 -19.51
C GLY A 687 9.28 -12.18 -19.48
N THR A 688 8.63 -12.50 -18.35
CA THR A 688 7.18 -12.29 -18.19
C THR A 688 6.82 -10.80 -18.15
N LEU A 689 7.63 -9.96 -17.51
CA LEU A 689 7.39 -8.51 -17.47
C LEU A 689 7.61 -7.84 -18.84
N LEU A 690 8.57 -8.31 -19.64
CA LEU A 690 8.92 -7.70 -20.93
C LEU A 690 8.18 -8.31 -22.12
N TYR A 691 7.27 -9.26 -21.89
CA TYR A 691 6.60 -10.01 -22.96
C TYR A 691 5.70 -9.14 -23.85
N CYS A 692 5.00 -8.16 -23.28
CA CYS A 692 4.19 -7.18 -24.02
C CYS A 692 4.53 -5.75 -23.59
N GLN A 693 4.37 -4.81 -24.51
CA GLN A 693 4.45 -3.38 -24.26
C GLN A 693 3.15 -2.68 -24.68
N PRO A 694 2.38 -2.11 -23.73
CA PRO A 694 2.52 -2.20 -22.27
C PRO A 694 2.21 -3.61 -21.72
N VAL A 695 2.73 -3.94 -20.53
CA VAL A 695 2.54 -5.26 -19.89
C VAL A 695 1.07 -5.58 -19.62
N SER A 696 0.22 -4.56 -19.45
CA SER A 696 -1.22 -4.76 -19.33
C SER A 696 -1.85 -5.56 -20.47
N ALA A 697 -1.21 -5.58 -21.65
CA ALA A 697 -1.66 -6.37 -22.78
C ALA A 697 -1.49 -7.89 -22.59
N ILE A 698 -0.71 -8.34 -21.60
CA ILE A 698 -0.55 -9.77 -21.27
C ILE A 698 -1.88 -10.37 -20.80
N TRP A 699 -2.68 -9.63 -20.03
CA TRP A 699 -3.97 -10.08 -19.49
C TRP A 699 -5.17 -9.34 -20.08
N ASN A 700 -4.96 -8.32 -20.93
CA ASN A 700 -6.01 -7.62 -21.65
C ASN A 700 -5.77 -7.70 -23.18
N PRO A 701 -6.29 -8.74 -23.85
CA PRO A 701 -6.08 -8.93 -25.29
C PRO A 701 -6.71 -7.83 -26.15
N MET A 702 -7.68 -7.06 -25.65
CA MET A 702 -8.30 -5.94 -26.39
C MET A 702 -7.28 -4.85 -26.74
N LEU A 703 -6.21 -4.70 -25.97
CA LEU A 703 -5.15 -3.72 -26.26
C LEU A 703 -4.31 -4.10 -27.49
N VAL A 704 -4.13 -5.40 -27.74
CA VAL A 704 -3.43 -5.91 -28.93
C VAL A 704 -4.33 -5.79 -30.16
N ILE A 705 -5.61 -6.15 -30.02
CA ILE A 705 -6.60 -6.10 -31.11
C ILE A 705 -6.87 -4.66 -31.57
N THR A 706 -6.86 -3.68 -30.66
CA THR A 706 -7.05 -2.26 -30.98
C THR A 706 -5.77 -1.56 -31.46
N GLY A 707 -4.66 -2.28 -31.62
CA GLY A 707 -3.38 -1.74 -32.09
C GLY A 707 -2.64 -0.86 -31.08
N LYS A 708 -3.08 -0.86 -29.81
CA LYS A 708 -2.51 -0.02 -28.73
C LYS A 708 -1.37 -0.71 -27.96
N ALA A 709 -1.05 -1.96 -28.27
CA ALA A 709 0.01 -2.73 -27.62
C ALA A 709 0.70 -3.68 -28.60
N THR A 710 1.98 -3.95 -28.37
CA THR A 710 2.77 -4.94 -29.11
C THR A 710 3.24 -6.04 -28.17
N CYS A 711 3.03 -7.30 -28.54
CA CYS A 711 3.47 -8.47 -27.78
C CYS A 711 4.47 -9.28 -28.59
N ALA A 712 5.44 -9.89 -27.91
CA ALA A 712 6.31 -10.88 -28.53
C ALA A 712 5.50 -12.10 -29.01
N PRO A 713 5.99 -12.86 -30.01
CA PRO A 713 5.29 -14.05 -30.51
C PRO A 713 4.92 -15.01 -29.36
N VAL A 714 3.77 -15.70 -29.47
CA VAL A 714 3.32 -16.69 -28.46
C VAL A 714 4.38 -17.75 -28.14
N GLN A 715 5.22 -18.07 -29.13
CA GLN A 715 6.38 -18.95 -28.98
C GLN A 715 7.37 -18.46 -27.90
N THR A 716 7.58 -17.15 -27.76
CA THR A 716 8.47 -16.58 -26.73
C THR A 716 7.95 -16.86 -25.32
N PHE A 717 6.64 -16.77 -25.10
CA PHE A 717 6.03 -17.08 -23.79
C PHE A 717 6.17 -18.57 -23.45
N VAL A 718 5.98 -19.45 -24.43
CA VAL A 718 6.17 -20.91 -24.30
C VAL A 718 7.64 -21.24 -24.00
N ILE A 719 8.59 -20.59 -24.69
CA ILE A 719 10.04 -20.76 -24.45
C ILE A 719 10.40 -20.36 -23.01
N ILE A 720 9.91 -19.21 -22.53
CA ILE A 720 10.14 -18.76 -21.14
C ILE A 720 9.62 -19.81 -20.14
N GLY A 721 8.42 -20.35 -20.38
CA GLY A 721 7.83 -21.41 -19.56
C GLY A 721 8.65 -22.72 -19.57
N HIS A 722 9.17 -23.13 -20.73
CA HIS A 722 10.04 -24.29 -20.83
C HIS A 722 11.40 -24.07 -20.16
N CYS A 723 12.03 -22.92 -20.34
CA CYS A 723 13.28 -22.58 -19.67
C CYS A 723 13.13 -22.67 -18.14
N ALA A 724 12.03 -22.14 -17.60
CA ALA A 724 11.71 -22.21 -16.17
C ALA A 724 11.47 -23.64 -15.68
N THR A 725 10.78 -24.46 -16.48
CA THR A 725 10.44 -25.85 -16.11
C THR A 725 11.66 -26.78 -16.21
N VAL A 726 12.50 -26.61 -17.23
CA VAL A 726 13.72 -27.41 -17.40
C VAL A 726 14.75 -27.09 -16.33
N SER A 727 14.97 -25.80 -16.01
CA SER A 727 15.91 -25.40 -14.96
C SER A 727 15.48 -25.92 -13.57
N THR A 728 14.18 -25.96 -13.29
CA THR A 728 13.64 -26.50 -12.04
C THR A 728 13.80 -28.01 -11.95
N ILE A 729 13.54 -28.76 -13.03
CA ILE A 729 13.81 -30.21 -13.09
C ILE A 729 15.31 -30.50 -12.88
N VAL A 730 16.19 -29.79 -13.58
CA VAL A 730 17.65 -29.98 -13.49
C VAL A 730 18.13 -29.69 -12.07
N THR A 731 17.65 -28.61 -11.45
CA THR A 731 18.04 -28.26 -10.07
C THR A 731 17.52 -29.29 -9.07
N ASP A 732 16.30 -29.79 -9.20
CA ASP A 732 15.76 -30.80 -8.27
C ASP A 732 16.47 -32.14 -8.40
N LEU A 733 16.74 -32.62 -9.62
CA LEU A 733 17.51 -33.85 -9.84
C LEU A 733 18.95 -33.71 -9.31
N ALA A 734 19.59 -32.56 -9.51
CA ALA A 734 20.93 -32.33 -8.99
C ALA A 734 20.96 -32.28 -7.44
N LEU A 735 19.91 -31.74 -6.81
CA LEU A 735 19.76 -31.74 -5.35
C LEU A 735 19.50 -33.14 -4.77
N VAL A 736 19.06 -34.11 -5.59
CA VAL A 736 19.01 -35.54 -5.22
C VAL A 736 20.38 -36.20 -5.42
N VAL A 737 20.99 -36.02 -6.59
CA VAL A 737 22.23 -36.72 -6.94
C VAL A 737 23.40 -36.30 -6.06
N VAL A 738 23.53 -35.02 -5.76
CA VAL A 738 24.67 -34.48 -4.99
C VAL A 738 24.77 -35.11 -3.59
N PRO A 739 23.73 -35.09 -2.74
CA PRO A 739 23.75 -35.80 -1.46
C PRO A 739 23.82 -37.33 -1.60
N GLY A 740 23.22 -37.90 -2.65
CA GLY A 740 23.26 -39.35 -2.92
C GLY A 740 24.68 -39.89 -3.10
N ILE A 741 25.54 -39.16 -3.84
CA ILE A 741 26.95 -39.52 -4.05
C ILE A 741 27.74 -39.45 -2.73
N ILE A 742 27.42 -38.48 -1.87
CA ILE A 742 28.07 -38.31 -0.56
C ILE A 742 27.76 -39.48 0.37
N LEU A 743 26.50 -39.91 0.36
CA LEU A 743 25.99 -41.00 1.21
C LEU A 743 26.43 -42.38 0.73
N TRP A 744 26.80 -42.53 -0.55
CA TRP A 744 27.26 -43.79 -1.11
C TRP A 744 28.62 -44.22 -0.55
N ASN A 745 29.49 -43.24 -0.28
CA ASN A 745 30.86 -43.48 0.18
C ASN A 745 31.05 -43.35 1.70
N THR A 746 29.97 -43.21 2.49
CA THR A 746 30.02 -43.04 3.95
C THR A 746 29.43 -44.25 4.69
N GLN A 747 30.20 -44.83 5.62
CA GLN A 747 29.74 -45.93 6.47
C GLN A 747 28.80 -45.42 7.58
N MET A 748 27.51 -45.22 7.26
CA MET A 748 26.50 -44.76 8.23
C MET A 748 25.67 -45.92 8.80
N LYS A 749 25.21 -45.80 10.06
CA LYS A 749 24.22 -46.70 10.68
C LYS A 749 22.96 -46.78 9.79
N ARG A 750 22.40 -47.98 9.58
CA ARG A 750 21.23 -48.25 8.68
C ARG A 750 20.07 -47.24 8.83
N GLN A 751 19.83 -46.72 10.03
CA GLN A 751 18.80 -45.70 10.30
C GLN A 751 19.10 -44.33 9.65
N ALA A 752 20.35 -43.87 9.65
CA ALA A 752 20.73 -42.62 8.99
C ALA A 752 20.71 -42.76 7.46
N LYS A 753 21.05 -43.96 6.96
CA LYS A 753 20.97 -44.30 5.53
C LYS A 753 19.52 -44.32 5.02
N LEU A 754 18.58 -44.88 5.78
CA LEU A 754 17.15 -44.89 5.44
C LEU A 754 16.53 -43.48 5.44
N GLN A 755 16.95 -42.61 6.36
CA GLN A 755 16.48 -41.22 6.43
C GLN A 755 16.99 -40.36 5.27
N ALA A 756 18.26 -40.51 4.92
CA ALA A 756 18.83 -39.82 3.79
C ALA A 756 18.20 -40.30 2.48
N PHE A 757 17.89 -41.60 2.36
CA PHE A 757 17.10 -42.16 1.26
C PHE A 757 15.66 -41.60 1.21
N GLY A 758 15.02 -41.39 2.37
CA GLY A 758 13.71 -40.74 2.47
C GLY A 758 13.72 -39.28 1.98
N LEU A 759 14.72 -38.48 2.40
CA LEU A 759 14.91 -37.10 1.93
C LEU A 759 15.13 -37.03 0.41
N LEU A 760 15.89 -37.98 -0.13
CA LEU A 760 16.16 -38.11 -1.56
C LEU A 760 14.91 -38.52 -2.36
N SER A 761 14.04 -39.35 -1.77
CA SER A 761 12.81 -39.84 -2.43
C SER A 761 11.77 -38.72 -2.63
N PHE A 762 11.65 -37.78 -1.69
CA PHE A 762 10.71 -36.66 -1.84
C PHE A 762 11.14 -35.62 -2.86
N ALA A 763 12.45 -35.40 -3.04
CA ALA A 763 12.96 -34.52 -4.08
C ALA A 763 12.72 -35.10 -5.49
N SER A 764 12.72 -36.43 -5.64
CA SER A 764 12.24 -37.09 -6.88
C SER A 764 10.75 -36.86 -7.14
N ILE A 765 9.91 -36.83 -6.09
CA ILE A 765 8.47 -36.53 -6.22
C ILE A 765 8.26 -35.08 -6.69
N ALA A 766 9.03 -34.12 -6.17
CA ALA A 766 8.99 -32.73 -6.63
C ALA A 766 9.33 -32.64 -8.14
N SER A 767 10.38 -33.31 -8.60
CA SER A 767 10.73 -33.34 -10.03
C SER A 767 9.64 -33.95 -10.91
N ILE A 768 8.95 -35.02 -10.45
CA ILE A 768 7.83 -35.65 -11.18
C ILE A 768 6.67 -34.66 -11.34
N ILE A 769 6.34 -33.91 -10.29
CA ILE A 769 5.27 -32.91 -10.32
C ILE A 769 5.62 -31.76 -11.29
N THR A 770 6.89 -31.36 -11.33
CA THR A 770 7.38 -30.36 -12.29
C THR A 770 7.36 -30.88 -13.74
N MET A 771 7.61 -32.18 -13.96
CA MET A 771 7.49 -32.82 -15.28
C MET A 771 6.03 -32.85 -15.79
N VAL A 772 5.06 -33.03 -14.89
CA VAL A 772 3.62 -33.01 -15.23
C VAL A 772 3.17 -31.64 -15.78
N ARG A 773 3.94 -30.55 -15.56
CA ARG A 773 3.64 -29.21 -16.09
C ARG A 773 3.82 -29.07 -17.60
N ILE A 774 4.76 -29.81 -18.21
CA ILE A 774 5.15 -29.68 -19.63
C ILE A 774 3.97 -29.77 -20.61
N PRO A 775 3.05 -30.77 -20.54
CA PRO A 775 1.93 -30.85 -21.47
C PRO A 775 0.96 -29.66 -21.36
N TYR A 776 0.83 -29.05 -20.19
CA TYR A 776 -0.03 -27.87 -19.98
C TYR A 776 0.59 -26.60 -20.57
N VAL A 777 1.90 -26.41 -20.47
CA VAL A 777 2.61 -25.28 -21.10
C VAL A 777 2.46 -25.30 -22.61
N ASN A 778 2.46 -26.48 -23.23
CA ASN A 778 2.26 -26.62 -24.67
C ASN A 778 0.87 -26.15 -25.14
N LYS A 779 -0.14 -26.20 -24.25
CA LYS A 779 -1.50 -25.72 -24.55
C LYS A 779 -1.61 -24.19 -24.57
N PHE A 780 -0.59 -23.45 -24.14
CA PHE A 780 -0.57 -21.99 -24.24
C PHE A 780 -0.55 -21.49 -25.69
N SER A 781 -0.07 -22.32 -26.63
CA SER A 781 -0.05 -22.01 -28.07
C SER A 781 -1.44 -21.90 -28.70
N GLY A 782 -2.45 -22.58 -28.14
CA GLY A 782 -3.80 -22.62 -28.69
C GLY A 782 -4.70 -21.44 -28.29
N MET A 783 -4.35 -20.71 -27.22
CA MET A 783 -5.13 -19.63 -26.57
C MET A 783 -6.59 -19.95 -26.18
N THR A 784 -7.13 -21.10 -26.58
CA THR A 784 -8.46 -21.59 -26.20
C THR A 784 -8.46 -22.07 -24.75
N ASP A 785 -9.45 -21.61 -23.98
CA ASP A 785 -9.61 -21.92 -22.55
C ASP A 785 -8.31 -21.70 -21.74
N LEU A 786 -7.56 -20.64 -22.06
CA LEU A 786 -6.29 -20.34 -21.40
C LEU A 786 -6.40 -20.31 -19.86
N PRO A 787 -7.44 -19.67 -19.24
CA PRO A 787 -7.63 -19.68 -17.79
C PRO A 787 -7.76 -21.09 -17.17
N PHE A 788 -8.25 -22.06 -17.93
CA PHE A 788 -8.38 -23.45 -17.50
C PHE A 788 -7.02 -24.18 -17.49
N TRP A 789 -6.23 -24.02 -18.55
CA TRP A 789 -4.94 -24.70 -18.68
C TRP A 789 -3.86 -24.13 -17.75
N VAL A 790 -3.84 -22.81 -17.55
CA VAL A 790 -2.90 -22.18 -16.62
C VAL A 790 -3.16 -22.57 -15.16
N ALA A 791 -4.41 -22.88 -14.79
CA ALA A 791 -4.78 -23.33 -13.45
C ALA A 791 -4.12 -24.67 -13.07
N HIS A 792 -3.91 -25.58 -14.02
CA HIS A 792 -3.16 -26.81 -13.79
C HIS A 792 -1.68 -26.53 -13.47
N THR A 793 -1.10 -25.55 -14.15
CA THR A 793 0.27 -25.09 -13.89
C THR A 793 0.39 -24.49 -12.49
N MET A 794 -0.59 -23.69 -12.07
CA MET A 794 -0.69 -23.16 -10.70
C MET A 794 -0.71 -24.28 -9.66
N LEU A 795 -1.59 -25.28 -9.84
CA LEU A 795 -1.72 -26.40 -8.91
C LEU A 795 -0.39 -27.13 -8.69
N CYS A 796 0.26 -27.58 -9.77
CA CYS A 796 1.52 -28.32 -9.69
C CYS A 796 2.63 -27.51 -9.01
N SER A 797 2.70 -26.21 -9.28
CA SER A 797 3.70 -25.28 -8.74
C SER A 797 3.55 -25.01 -7.23
N ASN A 798 2.31 -24.89 -6.77
CA ASN A 798 2.03 -24.75 -5.33
C ASN A 798 2.41 -26.02 -4.57
N ILE A 799 2.14 -27.20 -5.14
CA ILE A 799 2.52 -28.48 -4.53
C ILE A 799 4.05 -28.63 -4.51
N GLU A 800 4.74 -28.32 -5.61
CA GLU A 800 6.22 -28.36 -5.71
C GLU A 800 6.88 -27.55 -4.59
N THR A 801 6.46 -26.29 -4.43
CA THR A 801 7.02 -25.38 -3.41
C THR A 801 6.70 -25.85 -1.99
N GLY A 802 5.48 -26.35 -1.75
CA GLY A 802 5.06 -26.89 -0.45
C GLY A 802 5.86 -28.13 -0.05
N ILE A 803 6.11 -29.06 -0.99
CA ILE A 803 6.98 -30.22 -0.78
C ILE A 803 8.41 -29.77 -0.47
N GLY A 804 8.93 -28.75 -1.17
CA GLY A 804 10.25 -28.17 -0.90
C GLY A 804 10.39 -27.63 0.54
N CYS A 805 9.41 -26.87 1.03
CA CYS A 805 9.36 -26.35 2.40
C CYS A 805 9.31 -27.48 3.44
N PHE A 806 8.46 -28.48 3.20
CA PHE A 806 8.29 -29.62 4.10
C PHE A 806 9.56 -30.48 4.20
N CYS A 807 10.11 -30.89 3.05
CA CYS A 807 11.22 -31.85 2.99
C CYS A 807 12.51 -31.27 3.55
N SER A 808 12.79 -30.01 3.23
CA SER A 808 13.97 -29.31 3.74
C SER A 808 13.96 -29.16 5.27
N SER A 809 12.77 -29.16 5.88
CA SER A 809 12.58 -28.99 7.32
C SER A 809 12.60 -30.32 8.10
N LEU A 810 12.38 -31.45 7.44
CA LEU A 810 12.30 -32.79 8.04
C LEU A 810 13.54 -33.21 8.86
N PRO A 811 14.80 -32.92 8.45
CA PRO A 811 15.98 -33.32 9.22
C PRO A 811 16.05 -32.72 10.64
N SER A 812 15.46 -31.54 10.84
CA SER A 812 15.45 -30.84 12.14
C SER A 812 14.46 -31.45 13.14
N LEU A 813 13.45 -32.18 12.66
CA LEU A 813 12.36 -32.78 13.44
C LEU A 813 12.74 -34.12 14.10
N ARG A 814 13.95 -34.64 13.83
CA ARG A 814 14.50 -35.93 14.28
C ARG A 814 14.33 -36.23 15.77
N HIS A 815 14.31 -35.21 16.62
CA HIS A 815 14.28 -35.40 18.08
C HIS A 815 12.90 -35.82 18.61
N PHE A 816 11.81 -35.44 17.94
CA PHE A 816 10.45 -35.80 18.37
C PHE A 816 10.03 -37.19 17.90
N LEU A 817 10.42 -37.59 16.69
CA LEU A 817 10.09 -38.90 16.11
C LEU A 817 10.74 -40.10 16.85
N ARG A 818 11.71 -39.84 17.73
CA ARG A 818 12.49 -40.90 18.40
C ARG A 818 11.97 -41.29 19.80
N ARG A 819 10.93 -40.63 20.30
CA ARG A 819 10.45 -40.83 21.68
C ARG A 819 9.33 -41.88 21.82
N ASP A 820 8.70 -42.31 20.72
CA ASP A 820 7.55 -43.24 20.77
C ASP A 820 7.83 -44.66 20.21
N ALA A 821 9.07 -44.98 19.84
CA ALA A 821 9.42 -46.32 19.31
C ALA A 821 10.05 -47.28 20.35
N SER A 822 9.97 -46.98 21.65
CA SER A 822 10.51 -47.86 22.71
C SER A 822 9.49 -48.14 23.81
N GLY A 823 8.27 -48.49 23.43
CA GLY A 823 7.20 -48.86 24.34
C GLY A 823 6.39 -50.05 23.85
N SER A 824 6.99 -51.24 23.74
CA SER A 824 6.28 -52.52 23.89
C SER A 824 7.28 -53.68 24.04
N ASP A 825 7.04 -54.50 25.06
CA ASP A 825 7.48 -55.89 25.25
C ASP A 825 8.96 -56.23 25.47
N SER A 826 9.32 -56.53 26.73
CA SER A 826 9.20 -57.91 27.24
C SER A 826 9.75 -58.03 28.66
N LYS A 827 8.97 -58.68 29.54
CA LYS A 827 9.37 -59.18 30.85
C LYS A 827 10.34 -60.35 30.68
N GLY A 828 11.39 -60.43 31.49
CA GLY A 828 12.27 -61.60 31.53
C GLY A 828 13.43 -61.50 32.52
N LEU A 829 13.18 -62.01 33.73
CA LEU A 829 14.07 -62.50 34.80
C LEU A 829 15.59 -62.70 34.52
N SER A 830 16.41 -62.29 35.50
CA SER A 830 17.32 -63.13 36.32
C SER A 830 18.76 -62.60 36.47
N GLN A 831 19.16 -62.40 37.73
CA GLN A 831 20.47 -62.68 38.36
C GLN A 831 21.76 -62.02 37.82
N ARG A 832 22.82 -61.69 38.58
CA ARG A 832 23.15 -61.60 40.02
C ARG A 832 24.60 -61.03 40.08
N ALA A 833 24.89 -60.25 41.13
CA ALA A 833 26.18 -60.09 41.83
C ALA A 833 27.40 -59.35 41.21
N GLY A 834 27.94 -58.42 42.04
CA GLY A 834 29.36 -58.07 42.20
C GLY A 834 29.82 -56.85 41.40
N THR A 835 30.56 -55.87 41.92
CA THR A 835 31.16 -55.62 43.23
C THR A 835 31.53 -54.14 43.26
N ALA A 836 31.30 -53.45 44.37
CA ALA A 836 31.70 -52.06 44.56
C ALA A 836 33.22 -51.96 44.77
N THR A 837 33.87 -50.99 44.13
CA THR A 837 35.12 -50.42 44.64
C THR A 837 35.13 -48.90 44.41
N ILE A 838 35.41 -48.18 45.49
CA ILE A 838 35.52 -46.73 45.61
C ILE A 838 36.92 -46.31 45.14
N SER A 839 37.01 -45.30 44.26
CA SER A 839 38.14 -44.37 44.31
C SER A 839 37.69 -42.98 43.86
N GLN A 840 38.03 -42.01 44.71
CA GLN A 840 37.82 -40.58 44.53
C GLN A 840 38.81 -40.03 43.48
N GLN A 841 38.33 -39.18 42.57
CA GLN A 841 38.86 -37.82 42.35
C GLN A 841 38.11 -37.14 41.20
N ARG A 842 37.49 -35.99 41.50
CA ARG A 842 36.99 -35.03 40.50
C ARG A 842 38.17 -34.30 39.85
N PRO A 843 38.09 -34.07 38.54
CA PRO A 843 38.22 -32.69 38.06
C PRO A 843 37.01 -32.26 37.21
N ARG A 844 36.81 -30.94 37.20
CA ARG A 844 35.76 -30.19 36.49
C ARG A 844 35.53 -30.67 35.06
N LYS A 845 34.29 -31.04 34.73
CA LYS A 845 33.81 -31.18 33.35
C LYS A 845 33.66 -29.78 32.72
N LEU A 846 34.55 -29.48 31.77
CA LEU A 846 34.29 -28.54 30.69
C LEU A 846 33.14 -29.12 29.85
N GLY A 847 32.05 -28.37 29.66
CA GLY A 847 30.95 -28.77 28.80
C GLY A 847 31.41 -28.83 27.35
N ARG A 848 31.69 -30.03 26.87
CA ARG A 848 31.99 -30.35 25.46
C ARG A 848 30.64 -30.51 24.74
N SER A 849 30.45 -29.79 23.65
CA SER A 849 29.25 -29.88 22.80
C SER A 849 29.27 -31.17 21.99
N ASP A 850 28.28 -32.03 22.20
CA ASP A 850 28.03 -33.28 21.45
C ASP A 850 27.45 -33.03 20.04
N ASP A 851 28.11 -32.25 19.19
CA ASP A 851 27.69 -32.10 17.78
C ASP A 851 28.88 -32.05 16.79
N ASP A 852 30.00 -32.69 17.12
CA ASP A 852 31.03 -33.02 16.13
C ASP A 852 30.70 -34.36 15.46
N TRP A 853 30.43 -34.31 14.15
CA TRP A 853 30.35 -35.49 13.31
C TRP A 853 31.75 -36.07 13.13
N GLU A 854 32.13 -37.03 13.99
CA GLU A 854 33.34 -37.84 13.77
C GLU A 854 33.20 -38.62 12.46
N VAL A 855 34.08 -38.31 11.51
CA VAL A 855 34.43 -39.20 10.41
C VAL A 855 35.20 -40.36 11.04
N LEU A 856 34.61 -41.56 11.05
CA LEU A 856 35.30 -42.78 11.43
C LEU A 856 36.51 -42.96 10.50
N GLN A 857 37.72 -42.89 11.06
CA GLN A 857 38.91 -43.44 10.41
C GLN A 857 38.80 -44.96 10.47
N ASP A 858 38.62 -45.57 9.30
CA ASP A 858 38.67 -47.02 9.13
C ASP A 858 40.07 -47.53 9.46
N GLY A 859 40.15 -48.45 10.41
CA GLY A 859 41.28 -49.36 10.58
C GLY A 859 40.83 -50.77 10.24
N SER A 860 41.41 -51.36 9.19
CA SER A 860 42.04 -52.71 9.20
C SER A 860 42.16 -53.33 7.81
N SER A 861 43.35 -53.22 7.21
CA SER A 861 44.02 -54.18 6.32
C SER A 861 45.33 -53.48 5.91
N ASP A 862 46.51 -53.81 6.42
CA ASP A 862 47.12 -55.13 6.30
C ASP A 862 48.12 -55.43 7.42
N ARG A 863 48.15 -56.72 7.76
CA ARG A 863 49.24 -57.38 8.46
C ARG A 863 50.51 -57.27 7.62
N SER A 864 51.59 -56.76 8.20
CA SER A 864 52.86 -57.51 8.35
C SER A 864 53.98 -56.61 8.88
N ILE A 865 54.79 -57.20 9.76
CA ILE A 865 56.07 -56.70 10.28
C ILE A 865 55.97 -55.63 11.39
N ALA A 866 55.63 -56.08 12.59
CA ALA A 866 56.10 -55.46 13.82
C ALA A 866 57.09 -56.43 14.49
N LEU A 867 58.38 -56.19 14.27
CA LEU A 867 59.48 -56.59 15.15
C LEU A 867 60.75 -55.89 14.65
N LEU A 868 61.05 -54.72 15.21
CA LEU A 868 62.29 -54.46 15.93
C LEU A 868 62.38 -52.99 16.34
N GLN A 869 62.62 -52.82 17.63
CA GLN A 869 63.00 -51.58 18.28
C GLN A 869 64.20 -50.93 17.60
N SER A 870 64.20 -49.60 17.48
CA SER A 870 65.11 -48.72 18.25
C SER A 870 65.47 -47.44 17.49
N LYS A 871 65.49 -46.35 18.27
CA LYS A 871 66.36 -45.16 18.14
C LYS A 871 66.17 -44.26 16.90
N GLY A 872 65.56 -43.10 17.19
CA GLY A 872 66.02 -41.72 16.89
C GLY A 872 66.60 -41.38 15.52
N ILE A 873 66.16 -40.25 14.96
CA ILE A 873 67.00 -39.09 14.58
C ILE A 873 66.09 -38.03 13.93
N HIS A 874 66.26 -36.78 14.39
CA HIS A 874 65.73 -35.56 13.79
C HIS A 874 66.19 -35.39 12.33
N LYS A 875 65.32 -34.84 11.47
CA LYS A 875 65.80 -34.11 10.29
C LYS A 875 64.87 -32.96 9.94
N GLU A 876 65.30 -31.75 10.30
CA GLU A 876 64.93 -30.49 9.65
C GLU A 876 65.44 -30.51 8.21
N GLN A 877 64.65 -29.99 7.27
CA GLN A 877 65.07 -29.77 5.89
C GLN A 877 65.37 -28.28 5.68
N THR A 878 66.66 -27.97 5.51
CA THR A 878 67.18 -26.74 4.92
C THR A 878 67.38 -26.94 3.41
N PHE A 879 67.07 -25.90 2.64
CA PHE A 879 67.31 -25.84 1.19
C PHE A 879 68.73 -25.33 0.91
N GLU A 880 69.42 -25.99 -0.01
CA GLU A 880 70.77 -25.66 -0.47
C GLU A 880 70.68 -25.15 -1.93
N VAL A 881 71.32 -24.01 -2.20
CA VAL A 881 71.47 -23.42 -3.54
C VAL A 881 72.96 -23.42 -3.83
N ASP A 882 73.36 -24.18 -4.85
CA ASP A 882 74.76 -24.26 -5.29
C ASP A 882 75.17 -22.99 -6.06
N ILE A 883 76.33 -22.46 -5.70
CA ILE A 883 77.09 -21.44 -6.42
C ILE A 883 78.46 -22.04 -6.74
N GLU A 884 78.78 -22.21 -8.02
CA GLU A 884 80.17 -22.43 -8.47
C GLU A 884 80.80 -21.10 -8.90
N MET A 885 82.05 -20.90 -8.47
CA MET A 885 82.89 -19.75 -8.82
C MET A 885 84.24 -20.20 -9.38
N ASN A 886 84.63 -19.63 -10.54
CA ASN A 886 85.94 -19.09 -10.94
C ASN A 886 86.04 -19.06 -12.48
N GLY A 887 86.58 -18.06 -13.19
CA GLY A 887 87.23 -16.80 -12.82
C GLY A 887 87.66 -16.00 -14.07
N MET A 888 88.21 -14.81 -13.81
CA MET A 888 89.09 -13.93 -14.63
C MET A 888 88.65 -13.25 -15.96
N GLU A 889 88.84 -11.93 -15.91
CA GLU A 889 89.31 -10.95 -16.92
C GLU A 889 88.39 -10.28 -17.97
N LYS A 890 88.34 -8.94 -17.81
CA LYS A 890 88.38 -7.82 -18.79
C LYS A 890 87.25 -7.61 -19.80
N GLY A 891 86.71 -6.38 -19.75
CA GLY A 891 86.61 -5.52 -20.94
C GLY A 891 85.24 -4.97 -21.31
N ASP A 892 85.05 -3.67 -21.03
CA ASP A 892 84.40 -2.65 -21.86
C ASP A 892 82.91 -2.70 -22.28
N ARG A 893 82.25 -1.58 -21.91
CA ARG A 893 81.34 -0.69 -22.68
C ARG A 893 79.83 -0.98 -22.81
N GLU A 894 79.12 -0.01 -22.22
CA GLU A 894 78.07 0.86 -22.79
C GLU A 894 76.66 0.34 -23.15
N ALA A 895 75.71 1.17 -22.69
CA ALA A 895 74.45 1.59 -23.32
C ALA A 895 73.16 0.76 -23.13
N GLY A 896 72.24 1.36 -22.35
CA GLY A 896 70.94 1.78 -22.89
C GLY A 896 69.67 1.05 -22.38
N PRO A 897 68.57 1.77 -22.06
CA PRO A 897 67.36 1.21 -21.42
C PRO A 897 66.17 1.02 -22.38
N ARG A 898 65.08 0.41 -21.86
CA ARG A 898 63.63 0.38 -22.26
C ARG A 898 63.13 -1.07 -22.13
N PHE A 899 62.01 -1.44 -21.50
CA PHE A 899 60.75 -0.81 -21.12
C PHE A 899 60.25 -1.38 -19.80
#